data_AF-A0A401HYL1-F1
#
_entry.id   AF-A0A401HYL1-F1
#
_cell.length_a   1.000
_cell.length_b   1.000
_cell.length_c   1.000
_cell.angle_alpha   90.00
_cell.angle_beta   90.00
_cell.angle_gamma   90.00
#
_symmetry.space_group_name_H-M   'P 1'
#
loop_
_entity.id
_entity.type
_entity.pdbx_description
1 polymer ?
#
loop_
_entity_poly.entity_id
_entity_poly.type
_entity_poly.pdbx_seq_one_letter_code
_entity_poly.pdbx_strand_id
1 'polypeptide(L)'
;MSNQRTRVTVDIYGHQYKLAGDSSTEEMRRVAAMVDENMNKVAKGYPRLDLPRIAVLAAVHMADEVYRLRQDSETLSQREAEMQTLAGELERQQEAWASTREELSSAIQEAQAKLQQEREGFKRELEQSKTRLQQEAAAREASLQQKLQAQSTAAEEARKKLAQEHSQHSEKLRGDYERRLEGLRLQQQQELEEAAASKSEELERLQAEAAAEREALLEQLRAEQEEELVRREGVWQKLFDESATVWKRERAELQRLIEEEEHRCSEWRDKFESRESYWSNLLREKELKWEEEQTSLMAQHQEAAKQLDEAWEARLESRLVETAKTHAEVLEQLQTAHAAELEQLKAVHRNASEVHRKAHAELQQLLEETRQQAEEQAEQAQEQQALYEQELEAERQAFKELEARHRQRLEELHATHLNERRQLEQTHQQKQAAQEQAIADAEERRRQLHAELETARKEQQATVAELQERLEAAEDGMMQAMEQEEMLRTSLDSLEAERSAAEQRAESAEGQVQQLEGRLAATVQELETVRGQLAEQQTAAEQQSAAHAEAAASLRQQAVALEQQTEELTGRGERLAEELAQAQTERARQHELLQATEEQAMEYMLEIESLQEQQDATGLELQELRSRLAEETSRAEAAQRELDERGRAVEELRGELTESGRLAEELRGELTERERAAEALQRRVGEETSRADNAQHELSELRASEQQLREELAASVTASASLQASLE
;
A
#
# COMPACT_ATOMS: atom_id res chain seq x y z
N MET A 1 61.94 78.78 -30.42
CA MET A 1 62.52 78.80 -29.07
C MET A 1 64.02 79.04 -29.21
N SER A 2 64.51 80.16 -28.67
CA SER A 2 65.90 80.61 -28.73
C SER A 2 66.82 79.54 -28.13
N ASN A 3 67.69 78.95 -28.96
CA ASN A 3 68.54 77.83 -28.56
C ASN A 3 69.63 78.32 -27.59
N GLN A 4 69.31 78.37 -26.30
CA GLN A 4 70.23 78.72 -25.22
C GLN A 4 71.23 77.58 -25.05
N ARG A 5 72.29 77.61 -25.84
CA ARG A 5 73.43 76.70 -25.68
C ARG A 5 74.04 76.89 -24.31
N THR A 6 73.85 75.90 -23.46
CA THR A 6 74.37 75.89 -22.11
C THR A 6 75.86 75.56 -22.17
N ARG A 7 76.70 76.38 -21.54
CA ARG A 7 78.16 76.20 -21.52
C ARG A 7 78.61 75.67 -20.16
N VAL A 8 79.24 74.51 -20.14
CA VAL A 8 79.74 73.87 -18.91
C VAL A 8 81.22 73.58 -19.08
N THR A 9 82.02 73.90 -18.06
CA THR A 9 83.43 73.49 -18.00
C THR A 9 83.50 72.16 -17.27
N VAL A 10 84.11 71.16 -17.89
CA VAL A 10 84.25 69.79 -17.37
C VAL A 10 85.70 69.34 -17.47
N ASP A 11 86.09 68.35 -16.68
CA ASP A 11 87.42 67.73 -16.71
C ASP A 11 87.31 66.35 -17.35
N ILE A 12 88.13 66.07 -18.37
CA ILE A 12 88.17 64.79 -19.07
C ILE A 12 89.64 64.38 -19.19
N TYR A 13 90.00 63.27 -18.57
CA TYR A 13 91.33 62.67 -18.53
C TYR A 13 92.42 63.67 -18.07
N GLY A 14 92.11 64.49 -17.06
CA GLY A 14 93.03 65.48 -16.48
C GLY A 14 93.17 66.77 -17.30
N HIS A 15 92.33 66.97 -18.33
CA HIS A 15 92.26 68.18 -19.13
C HIS A 15 90.89 68.86 -19.02
N GLN A 16 90.88 70.16 -18.75
CA GLN A 16 89.64 70.94 -18.70
C GLN A 16 89.15 71.34 -20.10
N TYR A 17 87.92 70.94 -20.42
CA TYR A 17 87.22 71.29 -21.66
C TYR A 17 85.97 72.14 -21.38
N LYS A 18 85.69 73.12 -22.24
CA LYS A 18 84.46 73.91 -22.22
C LYS A 18 83.49 73.36 -23.26
N LEU A 19 82.47 72.63 -22.81
CA LEU A 19 81.42 72.06 -23.67
C LEU A 19 80.26 73.05 -23.83
N ALA A 20 79.70 73.12 -25.03
CA ALA A 20 78.49 73.87 -25.33
C ALA A 20 77.50 72.95 -26.03
N GLY A 21 76.31 72.77 -25.45
CA GLY A 21 75.28 71.88 -25.97
C GLY A 21 73.86 72.33 -25.62
N ASP A 22 72.89 71.69 -26.26
CA ASP A 22 71.46 71.97 -26.09
C ASP A 22 70.82 71.08 -24.99
N SER A 23 71.60 70.16 -24.40
CA SER A 23 71.19 69.28 -23.29
C SER A 23 71.31 69.96 -21.92
N SER A 24 70.71 69.38 -20.88
CA SER A 24 70.80 69.95 -19.53
C SER A 24 72.24 69.95 -18.99
N THR A 25 72.56 70.84 -18.04
CA THR A 25 73.89 70.92 -17.41
C THR A 25 74.31 69.58 -16.77
N GLU A 26 73.36 68.87 -16.17
CA GLU A 26 73.60 67.55 -15.57
C GLU A 26 73.89 66.47 -16.60
N GLU A 27 73.13 66.41 -17.70
CA GLU A 27 73.38 65.44 -18.78
C GLU A 27 74.75 65.67 -19.41
N MET A 28 75.12 66.93 -19.65
CA MET A 28 76.45 67.26 -20.16
C MET A 28 77.57 66.83 -19.20
N ARG A 29 77.39 66.99 -17.88
CA ARG A 29 78.34 66.47 -16.89
C ARG A 29 78.38 64.94 -16.87
N ARG A 30 77.22 64.27 -16.95
CA ARG A 30 77.13 62.80 -17.01
C ARG A 30 77.83 62.24 -18.25
N VAL A 31 77.61 62.85 -19.42
CA VAL A 31 78.29 62.46 -20.67
C VAL A 31 79.79 62.69 -20.56
N ALA A 32 80.24 63.82 -20.00
CA ALA A 32 81.66 64.08 -19.79
C ALA A 32 82.30 63.05 -18.83
N ALA A 33 81.61 62.70 -17.74
CA ALA A 33 82.05 61.67 -16.81
C ALA A 33 82.13 60.27 -17.46
N MET A 34 81.18 59.93 -18.33
CA MET A 34 81.18 58.69 -19.09
C MET A 34 82.36 58.62 -20.08
N VAL A 35 82.67 59.73 -20.76
CA VAL A 35 83.84 59.83 -21.64
C VAL A 35 85.12 59.65 -20.84
N ASP A 36 85.24 60.32 -19.69
CA ASP A 36 86.39 60.19 -18.79
C ASP A 36 86.57 58.76 -18.29
N GLU A 37 85.49 58.11 -17.84
CA GLU A 37 85.52 56.74 -17.37
C GLU A 37 85.96 55.77 -18.49
N ASN A 38 85.46 55.95 -19.71
CA ASN A 38 85.82 55.12 -20.86
C ASN A 38 87.26 55.36 -21.33
N MET A 39 87.74 56.60 -21.32
CA MET A 39 89.16 56.88 -21.57
C MET A 39 90.06 56.24 -20.50
N ASN A 40 89.67 56.30 -19.23
CA ASN A 40 90.37 55.64 -18.12
C ASN A 40 90.34 54.10 -18.24
N LYS A 41 89.22 53.50 -18.65
CA LYS A 41 89.11 52.04 -18.91
C LYS A 41 90.03 51.60 -20.04
N VAL A 42 90.07 52.34 -21.16
CA VAL A 42 90.96 52.05 -22.29
C VAL A 42 92.43 52.20 -21.88
N ALA A 43 92.78 53.26 -21.16
CA ALA A 43 94.12 53.50 -20.67
C ALA A 43 94.63 52.36 -19.75
N LYS A 44 93.76 51.83 -18.88
CA LYS A 44 94.07 50.68 -18.01
C LYS A 44 94.34 49.40 -18.82
N GLY A 45 93.57 49.14 -19.87
CA GLY A 45 93.74 47.96 -20.73
C GLY A 45 94.96 48.05 -21.66
N TYR A 46 95.33 49.25 -22.11
CA TYR A 46 96.41 49.48 -23.09
C TYR A 46 97.40 50.57 -22.61
N PRO A 47 98.24 50.29 -21.60
CA PRO A 47 99.06 51.30 -20.92
C PRO A 47 100.21 51.90 -21.76
N ARG A 48 100.51 51.32 -22.94
CA ARG A 48 101.56 51.82 -23.86
C ARG A 48 101.00 52.71 -24.98
N LEU A 49 99.70 52.99 -24.97
CA LEU A 49 99.03 53.77 -26.00
C LEU A 49 99.12 55.27 -25.67
N ASP A 50 99.32 56.11 -26.68
CA ASP A 50 99.37 57.56 -26.53
C ASP A 50 97.97 58.16 -26.37
N LEU A 51 97.89 59.30 -25.66
CA LEU A 51 96.64 59.95 -25.28
C LEU A 51 95.65 60.17 -26.44
N PRO A 52 96.06 60.67 -27.64
CA PRO A 52 95.14 60.80 -28.76
C PRO A 52 94.53 59.47 -29.21
N ARG A 53 95.31 58.38 -29.19
CA ARG A 53 94.82 57.05 -29.57
C ARG A 53 93.89 56.45 -28.50
N ILE A 54 94.14 56.71 -27.21
CA ILE A 54 93.22 56.35 -26.11
C ILE A 54 91.86 57.06 -26.29
N ALA A 55 91.89 58.37 -26.56
CA ALA A 55 90.67 59.16 -26.78
C ALA A 55 89.86 58.65 -27.99
N VAL A 56 90.53 58.36 -29.11
CA VAL A 56 89.88 57.80 -30.30
C VAL A 56 89.32 56.41 -30.02
N LEU A 57 90.05 55.52 -29.34
CA LEU A 57 89.55 54.17 -29.04
C LEU A 57 88.38 54.20 -28.05
N ALA A 58 88.40 55.10 -27.06
CA ALA A 58 87.26 55.33 -26.17
C ALA A 58 86.04 55.89 -26.93
N ALA A 59 86.26 56.83 -27.85
CA ALA A 59 85.21 57.34 -28.73
C ALA A 59 84.62 56.24 -29.63
N VAL A 60 85.46 55.36 -30.17
CA VAL A 60 85.01 54.20 -30.98
C VAL A 60 84.21 53.21 -30.13
N HIS A 61 84.66 52.88 -28.91
CA HIS A 61 83.91 52.00 -28.01
C HIS A 61 82.54 52.60 -27.64
N MET A 62 82.48 53.88 -27.28
CA MET A 62 81.21 54.56 -26.99
C MET A 62 80.31 54.63 -28.23
N ALA A 63 80.89 54.86 -29.41
CA ALA A 63 80.13 54.85 -30.65
C ALA A 63 79.59 53.44 -30.98
N ASP A 64 80.36 52.38 -30.73
CA ASP A 64 79.92 50.98 -30.87
C ASP A 64 78.78 50.65 -29.89
N GLU A 65 78.91 51.06 -28.62
CA GLU A 65 77.85 50.87 -27.61
C GLU A 65 76.55 51.59 -27.99
N VAL A 66 76.62 52.86 -28.42
CA VAL A 66 75.45 53.61 -28.89
C VAL A 66 74.87 52.99 -30.16
N TYR A 67 75.72 52.48 -31.05
CA TYR A 67 75.27 51.80 -32.27
C TYR A 67 74.52 50.50 -31.93
N ARG A 68 75.05 49.68 -31.02
CA ARG A 68 74.38 48.46 -30.53
C ARG A 68 73.08 48.78 -29.81
N LEU A 69 73.05 49.78 -28.93
CA LEU A 69 71.82 50.18 -28.23
C LEU A 69 70.75 50.69 -29.18
N ARG A 70 71.12 51.39 -30.25
CA ARG A 70 70.19 51.79 -31.32
C ARG A 70 69.67 50.59 -32.08
N GLN A 71 70.55 49.66 -32.44
CA GLN A 71 70.17 48.42 -33.12
C GLN A 71 69.23 47.55 -32.25
N ASP A 72 69.51 47.45 -30.96
CA ASP A 72 68.67 46.74 -29.98
C ASP A 72 67.32 47.44 -29.81
N SER A 73 67.30 48.79 -29.74
CA SER A 73 66.07 49.58 -29.68
C SER A 73 65.23 49.44 -30.95
N GLU A 74 65.85 49.42 -32.13
CA GLU A 74 65.16 49.18 -33.40
C GLU A 74 64.59 47.76 -33.44
N THR A 75 65.36 46.76 -32.98
CA THR A 75 64.91 45.36 -32.91
C THR A 75 63.76 45.18 -31.92
N LEU A 76 63.80 45.85 -30.76
CA LEU A 76 62.73 45.83 -29.77
C LEU A 76 61.47 46.51 -30.31
N SER A 77 61.61 47.68 -30.95
CA SER A 77 60.47 48.37 -31.58
C SER A 77 59.84 47.54 -32.70
N GLN A 78 60.65 46.84 -33.51
CA GLN A 78 60.15 45.90 -34.51
C GLN A 78 59.39 44.74 -33.88
N ARG A 79 59.93 44.14 -32.80
CA ARG A 79 59.24 43.07 -32.07
C ARG A 79 57.94 43.54 -31.43
N GLU A 80 57.90 44.74 -30.87
CA GLU A 80 56.69 45.34 -30.32
C GLU A 80 55.64 45.58 -31.42
N ALA A 81 56.05 46.06 -32.59
CA ALA A 81 55.16 46.22 -33.75
C ALA A 81 54.65 44.86 -34.26
N GLU A 82 55.51 43.85 -34.37
CA GLU A 82 55.13 42.48 -34.72
C GLU A 82 54.15 41.89 -33.70
N MET A 83 54.41 42.05 -32.40
CA MET A 83 53.50 41.61 -31.34
C MET A 83 52.14 42.31 -31.41
N GLN A 84 52.10 43.61 -31.73
CA GLN A 84 50.82 44.33 -31.92
C GLN A 84 50.04 43.80 -33.13
N THR A 85 50.73 43.50 -34.24
CA THR A 85 50.08 42.90 -35.40
C THR A 85 49.55 41.50 -35.11
N LEU A 86 50.35 40.66 -34.44
CA LEU A 86 49.96 39.31 -34.03
C LEU A 86 48.82 39.33 -33.00
N ALA A 87 48.82 40.27 -32.06
CA ALA A 87 47.73 40.46 -31.12
C ALA A 87 46.42 40.82 -31.83
N GLY A 88 46.48 41.77 -32.79
CA GLY A 88 45.31 42.13 -33.60
C GLY A 88 44.82 40.99 -34.50
N GLU A 89 45.71 40.16 -35.03
CA GLU A 89 45.34 38.95 -35.77
C GLU A 89 44.69 37.90 -34.86
N LEU A 90 45.22 37.70 -33.65
CA LEU A 90 44.67 36.78 -32.67
C LEU A 90 43.27 37.22 -32.21
N GLU A 91 43.06 38.50 -31.96
CA GLU A 91 41.74 39.06 -31.62
C GLU A 91 40.73 38.82 -32.74
N ARG A 92 41.10 39.12 -33.99
CA ARG A 92 40.23 38.83 -35.15
C ARG A 92 39.91 37.35 -35.31
N GLN A 93 40.89 36.48 -35.08
CA GLN A 93 40.65 35.04 -35.10
C GLN A 93 39.72 34.62 -33.97
N GLN A 94 39.91 35.13 -32.75
CA GLN A 94 39.03 34.86 -31.62
C GLN A 94 37.60 35.34 -31.86
N GLU A 95 37.41 36.51 -32.44
CA GLU A 95 36.09 37.04 -32.82
C GLU A 95 35.42 36.16 -33.90
N ALA A 96 36.16 35.73 -34.91
CA ALA A 96 35.65 34.83 -35.94
C ALA A 96 35.31 33.42 -35.38
N TRP A 97 36.12 32.91 -34.45
CA TRP A 97 35.82 31.67 -33.73
C TRP A 97 34.61 31.81 -32.81
N ALA A 98 34.41 32.98 -32.19
CA ALA A 98 33.26 33.26 -31.34
C ALA A 98 31.96 33.31 -32.17
N SER A 99 31.95 34.01 -33.31
CA SER A 99 30.78 34.12 -34.18
C SER A 99 30.38 32.77 -34.77
N THR A 100 31.36 32.00 -35.28
CA THR A 100 31.10 30.65 -35.80
C THR A 100 30.62 29.68 -34.72
N ARG A 101 31.11 29.80 -33.49
CA ARG A 101 30.61 29.00 -32.35
C ARG A 101 29.17 29.36 -32.01
N GLU A 102 28.82 30.64 -32.07
CA GLU A 102 27.46 31.12 -31.82
C GLU A 102 26.49 30.62 -32.90
N GLU A 103 26.85 30.73 -34.19
CA GLU A 103 26.08 30.17 -35.31
C GLU A 103 25.91 28.65 -35.22
N LEU A 104 26.95 27.92 -34.84
CA LEU A 104 26.86 26.47 -34.64
C LEU A 104 25.93 26.13 -33.47
N SER A 105 25.97 26.92 -32.39
CA SER A 105 25.12 26.71 -31.23
C SER A 105 23.64 26.96 -31.54
N SER A 106 23.32 28.01 -32.32
CA SER A 106 21.95 28.28 -32.75
C SER A 106 21.46 27.21 -33.73
N ALA A 107 22.30 26.75 -34.66
CA ALA A 107 21.96 25.67 -35.58
C ALA A 107 21.69 24.34 -34.85
N ILE A 108 22.47 24.02 -33.80
CA ILE A 108 22.23 22.84 -32.96
C ILE A 108 20.90 22.97 -32.23
N GLN A 109 20.59 24.14 -31.65
CA GLN A 109 19.31 24.38 -30.97
C GLN A 109 18.11 24.24 -31.92
N GLU A 110 18.20 24.81 -33.12
CA GLU A 110 17.15 24.69 -34.13
C GLU A 110 16.94 23.23 -34.59
N ALA A 111 18.03 22.48 -34.80
CA ALA A 111 17.94 21.07 -35.17
C ALA A 111 17.35 20.21 -34.05
N GLN A 112 17.72 20.49 -32.79
CA GLN A 112 17.14 19.82 -31.63
C GLN A 112 15.65 20.13 -31.47
N ALA A 113 15.23 21.38 -31.67
CA ALA A 113 13.83 21.78 -31.61
C ALA A 113 12.99 21.08 -32.71
N LYS A 114 13.51 21.01 -33.94
CA LYS A 114 12.84 20.28 -35.04
C LYS A 114 12.69 18.79 -34.73
N LEU A 115 13.75 18.15 -34.22
CA LEU A 115 13.71 16.74 -33.84
C LEU A 115 12.71 16.48 -32.70
N GLN A 116 12.60 17.39 -31.73
CA GLN A 116 11.61 17.29 -30.66
C GLN A 116 10.18 17.38 -31.23
N GLN A 117 9.94 18.33 -32.14
CA GLN A 117 8.63 18.49 -32.77
C GLN A 117 8.20 17.25 -33.56
N GLU A 118 9.10 16.64 -34.34
CA GLU A 118 8.83 15.40 -35.06
C GLU A 118 8.55 14.23 -34.10
N ARG A 119 9.34 14.10 -33.04
CA ARG A 119 9.13 13.07 -32.01
C ARG A 119 7.79 13.22 -31.30
N GLU A 120 7.38 14.44 -30.98
CA GLU A 120 6.07 14.72 -30.40
C GLU A 120 4.93 14.43 -31.39
N GLY A 121 5.13 14.74 -32.68
CA GLY A 121 4.21 14.37 -33.75
C GLY A 121 4.00 12.86 -33.83
N PHE A 122 5.08 12.08 -33.92
CA PHE A 122 5.01 10.62 -33.96
C PHE A 122 4.39 10.02 -32.69
N LYS A 123 4.70 10.58 -31.50
CA LYS A 123 4.06 10.14 -30.25
C LYS A 123 2.54 10.35 -30.30
N ARG A 124 2.07 11.51 -30.76
CA ARG A 124 0.63 11.80 -30.89
C ARG A 124 -0.04 10.87 -31.88
N GLU A 125 0.57 10.59 -33.04
CA GLU A 125 0.03 9.64 -34.03
C GLU A 125 -0.02 8.20 -33.49
N LEU A 126 0.99 7.78 -32.72
CA LEU A 126 1.01 6.47 -32.06
C LEU A 126 -0.09 6.36 -30.98
N GLU A 127 -0.29 7.41 -30.18
CA GLU A 127 -1.37 7.45 -29.19
C GLU A 127 -2.75 7.44 -29.86
N GLN A 128 -2.93 8.18 -30.96
CA GLN A 128 -4.19 8.19 -31.72
C GLN A 128 -4.48 6.82 -32.37
N SER A 129 -3.46 6.16 -32.93
CA SER A 129 -3.64 4.82 -33.51
C SER A 129 -3.91 3.76 -32.42
N LYS A 130 -3.22 3.83 -31.28
CA LYS A 130 -3.45 2.95 -30.12
C LYS A 130 -4.87 3.11 -29.57
N THR A 131 -5.32 4.34 -29.34
CA THR A 131 -6.67 4.61 -28.82
C THR A 131 -7.75 4.17 -29.79
N ARG A 132 -7.55 4.36 -31.09
CA ARG A 132 -8.47 3.85 -32.13
C ARG A 132 -8.57 2.32 -32.11
N LEU A 133 -7.44 1.61 -32.06
CA LEU A 133 -7.44 0.14 -32.00
C LEU A 133 -8.10 -0.37 -30.72
N GLN A 134 -7.89 0.30 -29.58
CA GLN A 134 -8.57 -0.03 -28.33
C GLN A 134 -10.09 0.15 -28.42
N GLN A 135 -10.57 1.22 -29.04
CA GLN A 135 -12.00 1.44 -29.27
C GLN A 135 -12.61 0.38 -30.20
N GLU A 136 -11.91 0.03 -31.28
CA GLU A 136 -12.35 -1.03 -32.21
C GLU A 136 -12.37 -2.42 -31.54
N ALA A 137 -11.39 -2.73 -30.68
CA ALA A 137 -11.36 -3.95 -29.89
C ALA A 137 -12.50 -4.00 -28.87
N ALA A 138 -12.71 -2.95 -28.09
CA ALA A 138 -13.78 -2.85 -27.10
C ALA A 138 -15.18 -2.97 -27.75
N ALA A 139 -15.37 -2.34 -28.92
CA ALA A 139 -16.62 -2.46 -29.67
C ALA A 139 -16.87 -3.90 -30.16
N ARG A 140 -15.82 -4.61 -30.59
CA ARG A 140 -15.92 -6.02 -30.99
C ARG A 140 -16.26 -6.92 -29.80
N GLU A 141 -15.60 -6.73 -28.66
CA GLU A 141 -15.89 -7.47 -27.44
C GLU A 141 -17.33 -7.26 -26.96
N ALA A 142 -17.81 -6.01 -26.94
CA ALA A 142 -19.21 -5.72 -26.59
C ALA A 142 -20.19 -6.41 -27.55
N SER A 143 -19.89 -6.43 -28.86
CA SER A 143 -20.73 -7.10 -29.85
C SER A 143 -20.76 -8.64 -29.68
N LEU A 144 -19.64 -9.22 -29.25
CA LEU A 144 -19.54 -10.65 -28.96
C LEU A 144 -20.26 -11.02 -27.67
N GLN A 145 -20.11 -10.21 -26.61
CA GLN A 145 -20.85 -10.40 -25.36
C GLN A 145 -22.36 -10.31 -25.59
N GLN A 146 -22.81 -9.37 -26.41
CA GLN A 146 -24.23 -9.22 -26.72
C GLN A 146 -24.78 -10.43 -27.50
N LYS A 147 -24.01 -10.99 -28.44
CA LYS A 147 -24.38 -12.23 -29.15
C LYS A 147 -24.40 -13.44 -28.22
N LEU A 148 -23.42 -13.57 -27.33
CA LEU A 148 -23.34 -14.66 -26.36
C LEU A 148 -24.52 -14.59 -25.38
N GLN A 149 -24.87 -13.39 -24.89
CA GLN A 149 -26.04 -13.19 -24.04
C GLN A 149 -27.33 -13.56 -24.76
N ALA A 150 -27.52 -13.12 -26.01
CA ALA A 150 -28.70 -13.48 -26.81
C ALA A 150 -28.81 -14.99 -27.07
N GLN A 151 -27.68 -15.70 -27.27
CA GLN A 151 -27.67 -17.15 -27.40
C GLN A 151 -28.00 -17.85 -26.08
N SER A 152 -27.48 -17.34 -24.96
CA SER A 152 -27.76 -17.91 -23.64
C SER A 152 -29.23 -17.75 -23.23
N THR A 153 -29.84 -16.59 -23.48
CA THR A 153 -31.26 -16.36 -23.19
C THR A 153 -32.16 -17.22 -24.09
N ALA A 154 -31.83 -17.33 -25.37
CA ALA A 154 -32.54 -18.23 -26.29
C ALA A 154 -32.45 -19.71 -25.86
N ALA A 155 -31.28 -20.15 -25.38
CA ALA A 155 -31.09 -21.50 -24.86
C ALA A 155 -31.87 -21.74 -23.56
N GLU A 156 -31.95 -20.76 -22.66
CA GLU A 156 -32.78 -20.84 -21.45
C GLU A 156 -34.27 -20.91 -21.75
N GLU A 157 -34.75 -20.12 -22.71
CA GLU A 157 -36.15 -20.16 -23.17
C GLU A 157 -36.48 -21.51 -23.80
N ALA A 158 -35.58 -22.08 -24.61
CA ALA A 158 -35.73 -23.41 -25.18
C ALA A 158 -35.77 -24.50 -24.09
N ARG A 159 -34.87 -24.44 -23.10
CA ARG A 159 -34.87 -25.37 -21.96
C ARG A 159 -36.14 -25.27 -21.13
N LYS A 160 -36.66 -24.07 -20.89
CA LYS A 160 -37.93 -23.87 -20.17
C LYS A 160 -39.11 -24.48 -20.92
N LYS A 161 -39.18 -24.31 -22.25
CA LYS A 161 -40.21 -24.94 -23.08
C LYS A 161 -40.13 -26.47 -23.04
N LEU A 162 -38.93 -27.03 -23.20
CA LEU A 162 -38.71 -28.47 -23.14
C LEU A 162 -39.09 -29.04 -21.75
N ALA A 163 -38.73 -28.35 -20.67
CA ALA A 163 -39.09 -28.73 -19.31
C ALA A 163 -40.61 -28.69 -19.07
N GLN A 164 -41.31 -27.69 -19.62
CA GLN A 164 -42.77 -27.61 -19.58
C GLN A 164 -43.42 -28.78 -20.33
N GLU A 165 -42.92 -29.11 -21.51
CA GLU A 165 -43.41 -30.26 -22.31
C GLU A 165 -43.19 -31.59 -21.57
N HIS A 166 -42.01 -31.81 -20.99
CA HIS A 166 -41.72 -32.99 -20.18
C HIS A 166 -42.58 -33.06 -18.92
N SER A 167 -42.80 -31.94 -18.22
CA SER A 167 -43.68 -31.89 -17.05
C SER A 167 -45.10 -32.29 -17.41
N GLN A 168 -45.66 -31.68 -18.46
CA GLN A 168 -47.01 -31.99 -18.94
C GLN A 168 -47.15 -33.44 -19.42
N HIS A 169 -46.12 -33.99 -20.04
CA HIS A 169 -46.11 -35.39 -20.46
C HIS A 169 -46.06 -36.33 -19.25
N SER A 170 -45.24 -36.02 -18.24
CA SER A 170 -45.13 -36.82 -17.01
C SER A 170 -46.41 -36.80 -16.18
N GLU A 171 -47.11 -35.67 -16.10
CA GLU A 171 -48.39 -35.52 -15.38
C GLU A 171 -49.50 -36.31 -16.08
N LYS A 172 -49.58 -36.26 -17.41
CA LYS A 172 -50.53 -37.07 -18.18
C LYS A 172 -50.29 -38.56 -17.97
N LEU A 173 -49.02 -38.99 -18.07
CA LEU A 173 -48.64 -40.38 -17.87
C LEU A 173 -48.98 -40.85 -16.44
N ARG A 174 -48.71 -40.02 -15.43
CA ARG A 174 -49.04 -40.30 -14.03
C ARG A 174 -50.55 -40.43 -13.82
N GLY A 175 -51.35 -39.53 -14.39
CA GLY A 175 -52.81 -39.59 -14.32
C GLY A 175 -53.38 -40.84 -14.98
N ASP A 176 -52.80 -41.28 -16.11
CA ASP A 176 -53.21 -42.52 -16.77
C ASP A 176 -52.83 -43.77 -15.96
N TYR A 177 -51.67 -43.77 -15.28
CA TYR A 177 -51.30 -44.85 -14.35
C TYR A 177 -52.20 -44.91 -13.11
N GLU A 178 -52.53 -43.76 -12.52
CA GLU A 178 -53.37 -43.67 -11.32
C GLU A 178 -54.80 -44.18 -11.60
N ARG A 179 -55.41 -43.77 -12.72
CA ARG A 179 -56.72 -44.29 -13.15
C ARG A 179 -56.72 -45.80 -13.38
N ARG A 180 -55.61 -46.34 -13.90
CA ARG A 180 -55.47 -47.78 -14.17
C ARG A 180 -55.33 -48.58 -12.88
N LEU A 181 -54.62 -48.04 -11.89
CA LEU A 181 -54.51 -48.61 -10.54
C LEU A 181 -55.83 -48.57 -9.77
N GLU A 182 -56.59 -47.47 -9.86
CA GLU A 182 -57.92 -47.37 -9.26
C GLU A 182 -58.90 -48.36 -9.89
N GLY A 183 -58.90 -48.49 -11.22
CA GLY A 183 -59.74 -49.47 -11.92
C GLY A 183 -59.46 -50.91 -11.47
N LEU A 184 -58.18 -51.29 -11.35
CA LEU A 184 -57.77 -52.62 -10.86
C LEU A 184 -58.16 -52.86 -9.40
N ARG A 185 -58.04 -51.84 -8.53
CA ARG A 185 -58.44 -51.94 -7.12
C ARG A 185 -59.94 -52.13 -6.97
N LEU A 186 -60.74 -51.41 -7.74
CA LEU A 186 -62.20 -51.52 -7.72
C LEU A 186 -62.65 -52.92 -8.16
N GLN A 187 -62.02 -53.46 -9.21
CA GLN A 187 -62.27 -54.82 -9.67
C GLN A 187 -61.94 -55.86 -8.59
N GLN A 188 -60.78 -55.75 -7.93
CA GLN A 188 -60.42 -56.66 -6.84
C GLN A 188 -61.36 -56.56 -5.63
N GLN A 189 -61.85 -55.36 -5.29
CA GLN A 189 -62.81 -55.20 -4.20
C GLN A 189 -64.15 -55.87 -4.53
N GLN A 190 -64.64 -55.70 -5.76
CA GLN A 190 -65.88 -56.34 -6.20
C GLN A 190 -65.77 -57.87 -6.16
N GLU A 191 -64.66 -58.45 -6.64
CA GLU A 191 -64.42 -59.89 -6.59
C GLU A 191 -64.36 -60.44 -5.15
N LEU A 192 -63.78 -59.68 -4.21
CA LEU A 192 -63.72 -60.06 -2.80
C LEU A 192 -65.09 -59.98 -2.12
N GLU A 193 -65.91 -58.97 -2.45
CA GLU A 193 -67.27 -58.82 -1.92
C GLU A 193 -68.19 -59.94 -2.41
N GLU A 194 -68.12 -60.31 -3.70
CA GLU A 194 -68.89 -61.44 -4.25
C GLU A 194 -68.45 -62.78 -3.66
N ALA A 195 -67.15 -62.99 -3.45
CA ALA A 195 -66.63 -64.18 -2.80
C ALA A 195 -67.00 -64.25 -1.31
N ALA A 196 -67.04 -63.11 -0.61
CA ALA A 196 -67.46 -63.04 0.79
C ALA A 196 -68.96 -63.29 0.95
N ALA A 197 -69.80 -62.74 0.06
CA ALA A 197 -71.25 -62.94 0.07
C ALA A 197 -71.62 -64.41 -0.18
N SER A 198 -71.02 -65.04 -1.20
CA SER A 198 -71.23 -66.48 -1.48
C SER A 198 -70.77 -67.38 -0.33
N LYS A 199 -69.67 -67.01 0.36
CA LYS A 199 -69.20 -67.75 1.54
C LYS A 199 -70.07 -67.53 2.79
N SER A 200 -70.62 -66.33 2.99
CA SER A 200 -71.56 -66.09 4.11
C SER A 200 -72.86 -66.86 3.93
N GLU A 201 -73.41 -66.92 2.71
CA GLU A 201 -74.63 -67.68 2.41
C GLU A 201 -74.44 -69.19 2.65
N GLU A 202 -73.27 -69.74 2.27
CA GLU A 202 -72.94 -71.14 2.51
C GLU A 202 -72.79 -71.46 4.01
N LEU A 203 -72.25 -70.50 4.79
CA LEU A 203 -72.04 -70.63 6.23
C LEU A 203 -73.35 -70.51 7.03
N GLU A 204 -74.25 -69.61 6.63
CA GLU A 204 -75.60 -69.50 7.21
C GLU A 204 -76.42 -70.79 6.97
N ARG A 205 -76.31 -71.38 5.78
CA ARG A 205 -76.98 -72.64 5.46
C ARG A 205 -76.50 -73.79 6.34
N LEU A 206 -75.19 -73.95 6.50
CA LEU A 206 -74.60 -74.99 7.37
C LEU A 206 -74.94 -74.76 8.85
N GLN A 207 -75.00 -73.50 9.29
CA GLN A 207 -75.42 -73.16 10.66
C GLN A 207 -76.88 -73.48 10.92
N ALA A 208 -77.77 -73.24 9.94
CA ALA A 208 -79.19 -73.59 10.05
C ALA A 208 -79.40 -75.12 10.13
N GLU A 209 -78.66 -75.89 9.31
CA GLU A 209 -78.70 -77.35 9.34
C GLU A 209 -78.20 -77.91 10.70
N ALA A 210 -77.08 -77.39 11.22
CA ALA A 210 -76.57 -77.79 12.54
C ALA A 210 -77.47 -77.36 13.72
N ALA A 211 -78.16 -76.23 13.61
CA ALA A 211 -79.11 -75.77 14.62
C ALA A 211 -80.35 -76.69 14.69
N ALA A 212 -80.86 -77.12 13.55
CA ALA A 212 -81.98 -78.06 13.48
C ALA A 212 -81.64 -79.44 14.05
N GLU A 213 -80.44 -79.96 13.78
CA GLU A 213 -79.96 -81.21 14.37
C GLU A 213 -79.81 -81.10 15.89
N ARG A 214 -79.31 -79.96 16.39
CA ARG A 214 -79.16 -79.71 17.82
C ARG A 214 -80.52 -79.62 18.53
N GLU A 215 -81.50 -78.95 17.93
CA GLU A 215 -82.86 -78.88 18.51
C GLU A 215 -83.51 -80.26 18.60
N ALA A 216 -83.39 -81.09 17.56
CA ALA A 216 -83.91 -82.46 17.56
C ALA A 216 -83.27 -83.34 18.67
N LEU A 217 -81.95 -83.23 18.86
CA LEU A 217 -81.24 -83.95 19.93
C LEU A 217 -81.64 -83.46 21.32
N LEU A 218 -81.85 -82.14 21.50
CA LEU A 218 -82.31 -81.57 22.77
C LEU A 218 -83.74 -82.00 23.11
N GLU A 219 -84.61 -82.14 22.11
CA GLU A 219 -85.98 -82.61 22.30
C GLU A 219 -86.02 -84.09 22.72
N GLN A 220 -85.18 -84.93 22.12
CA GLN A 220 -84.99 -86.32 22.56
C GLN A 220 -84.47 -86.41 23.99
N LEU A 221 -83.45 -85.62 24.33
CA LEU A 221 -82.89 -85.61 25.69
C LEU A 221 -83.89 -85.11 26.73
N ARG A 222 -84.73 -84.13 26.38
CA ARG A 222 -85.80 -83.62 27.26
C ARG A 222 -86.85 -84.70 27.53
N ALA A 223 -87.26 -85.46 26.52
CA ALA A 223 -88.21 -86.55 26.68
C ALA A 223 -87.67 -87.66 27.61
N GLU A 224 -86.40 -88.02 27.46
CA GLU A 224 -85.73 -88.99 28.35
C GLU A 224 -85.62 -88.47 29.80
N GLN A 225 -85.31 -87.17 29.97
CA GLN A 225 -85.24 -86.54 31.28
C GLN A 225 -86.61 -86.41 31.96
N GLU A 226 -87.69 -86.17 31.22
CA GLU A 226 -89.05 -86.12 31.77
C GLU A 226 -89.49 -87.50 32.28
N GLU A 227 -89.17 -88.58 31.57
CA GLU A 227 -89.42 -89.94 32.07
C GLU A 227 -88.62 -90.27 33.35
N GLU A 228 -87.37 -89.81 33.44
CA GLU A 228 -86.53 -90.02 34.61
C GLU A 228 -86.97 -89.17 35.81
N LEU A 229 -87.40 -87.93 35.56
CA LEU A 229 -87.95 -87.02 36.58
C LEU A 229 -89.22 -87.60 37.18
N VAL A 230 -90.16 -88.12 36.37
CA VAL A 230 -91.37 -88.77 36.88
C VAL A 230 -91.02 -89.99 37.75
N ARG A 231 -90.01 -90.78 37.37
CA ARG A 231 -89.52 -91.89 38.21
C ARG A 231 -88.90 -91.41 39.52
N ARG A 232 -88.10 -90.33 39.49
CA ARG A 232 -87.43 -89.78 40.68
C ARG A 232 -88.42 -89.07 41.62
N GLU A 233 -89.41 -88.35 41.10
CA GLU A 233 -90.48 -87.71 41.90
C GLU A 233 -91.28 -88.76 42.68
N GLY A 234 -91.61 -89.90 42.06
CA GLY A 234 -92.27 -91.01 42.75
C GLY A 234 -91.46 -91.61 43.92
N VAL A 235 -90.13 -91.51 43.88
CA VAL A 235 -89.23 -91.94 44.97
C VAL A 235 -89.03 -90.83 46.00
N TRP A 236 -88.90 -89.57 45.55
CA TRP A 236 -88.70 -88.40 46.40
C TRP A 236 -89.92 -88.09 47.26
N GLN A 237 -91.13 -88.26 46.74
CA GLN A 237 -92.36 -87.98 47.50
C GLN A 237 -92.46 -88.86 48.76
N LYS A 238 -91.98 -90.11 48.68
CA LYS A 238 -91.95 -91.05 49.81
C LYS A 238 -90.90 -90.65 50.87
N LEU A 239 -89.75 -90.13 50.46
CA LEU A 239 -88.67 -89.69 51.37
C LEU A 239 -88.92 -88.30 51.96
N PHE A 240 -89.64 -87.43 51.24
CA PHE A 240 -89.98 -86.08 51.67
C PHE A 240 -90.96 -86.06 52.84
N ASP A 241 -91.99 -86.93 52.81
CA ASP A 241 -92.96 -87.03 53.90
C ASP A 241 -92.30 -87.50 55.22
N GLU A 242 -91.25 -88.30 55.13
CA GLU A 242 -90.49 -88.79 56.29
C GLU A 242 -89.53 -87.71 56.86
N SER A 243 -88.89 -86.90 56.00
CA SER A 243 -87.89 -85.89 56.40
C SER A 243 -88.47 -84.53 56.81
N ALA A 244 -89.65 -84.16 56.32
CA ALA A 244 -90.34 -82.91 56.71
C ALA A 244 -90.73 -82.85 58.20
N THR A 245 -90.81 -84.01 58.86
CA THR A 245 -91.09 -84.10 60.31
C THR A 245 -89.87 -83.75 61.18
N VAL A 246 -88.66 -83.93 60.65
CA VAL A 246 -87.39 -83.67 61.36
C VAL A 246 -86.97 -82.20 61.23
N TRP A 247 -87.13 -81.60 60.05
CA TRP A 247 -86.70 -80.23 59.74
C TRP A 247 -87.40 -79.12 60.54
N LYS A 248 -88.64 -79.34 61.01
CA LYS A 248 -89.36 -78.35 61.82
C LYS A 248 -88.74 -78.14 63.20
N ARG A 249 -87.93 -79.08 63.72
CA ARG A 249 -87.27 -78.96 65.03
C ARG A 249 -86.01 -78.11 64.98
N GLU A 250 -85.16 -78.27 63.97
CA GLU A 250 -83.83 -77.64 63.93
C GLU A 250 -83.86 -76.16 63.55
N ARG A 251 -84.83 -75.72 62.74
CA ARG A 251 -84.95 -74.31 62.30
C ARG A 251 -85.21 -73.32 63.43
N ALA A 252 -85.80 -73.75 64.55
CA ALA A 252 -86.11 -72.88 65.67
C ALA A 252 -84.87 -72.51 66.51
N GLU A 253 -83.80 -73.31 66.48
CA GLU A 253 -82.59 -73.07 67.29
C GLU A 253 -81.61 -72.10 66.64
N LEU A 254 -81.46 -72.13 65.30
CA LEU A 254 -80.50 -71.29 64.59
C LEU A 254 -80.87 -69.79 64.58
N GLN A 255 -82.16 -69.47 64.67
CA GLN A 255 -82.63 -68.10 64.57
C GLN A 255 -82.26 -67.24 65.80
N ARG A 256 -82.02 -67.88 66.94
CA ARG A 256 -81.64 -67.22 68.19
C ARG A 256 -80.18 -66.74 68.22
N LEU A 257 -79.27 -67.39 67.50
CA LEU A 257 -77.83 -67.10 67.54
C LEU A 257 -77.41 -65.91 66.65
N ILE A 258 -78.21 -65.57 65.65
CA ILE A 258 -77.90 -64.48 64.70
C ILE A 258 -78.13 -63.10 65.36
N GLU A 259 -79.15 -62.96 66.20
CA GLU A 259 -79.51 -61.69 66.85
C GLU A 259 -78.45 -61.22 67.88
N GLU A 260 -77.63 -62.13 68.43
CA GLU A 260 -76.59 -61.80 69.41
C GLU A 260 -75.32 -61.16 68.80
N GLU A 261 -74.98 -61.48 67.54
CA GLU A 261 -73.74 -60.98 66.91
C GLU A 261 -73.92 -59.59 66.26
N GLU A 262 -75.13 -59.22 65.82
CA GLU A 262 -75.39 -57.91 65.21
C GLU A 262 -75.22 -56.75 66.21
N HIS A 263 -75.50 -56.98 67.50
CA HIS A 263 -75.37 -55.97 68.56
C HIS A 263 -73.90 -55.57 68.81
N ARG A 264 -72.94 -56.49 68.64
CA ARG A 264 -71.50 -56.25 68.94
C ARG A 264 -70.81 -55.38 67.90
N CYS A 265 -71.28 -55.39 66.64
CA CYS A 265 -70.72 -54.61 65.55
C CYS A 265 -71.11 -53.11 65.59
N SER A 266 -72.18 -52.75 66.32
CA SER A 266 -72.66 -51.37 66.46
C SER A 266 -71.75 -50.53 67.38
N GLU A 267 -71.36 -51.06 68.54
CA GLU A 267 -70.58 -50.34 69.57
C GLU A 267 -69.16 -49.93 69.14
N TRP A 268 -68.59 -50.60 68.14
CA TRP A 268 -67.27 -50.28 67.61
C TRP A 268 -67.29 -49.09 66.65
N ARG A 269 -68.44 -48.79 66.04
CA ARG A 269 -68.57 -47.72 65.04
C ARG A 269 -68.58 -46.33 65.69
N ASP A 270 -69.31 -46.17 66.80
CA ASP A 270 -69.47 -44.89 67.52
C ASP A 270 -68.17 -44.37 68.18
N LYS A 271 -67.23 -45.26 68.53
CA LYS A 271 -65.94 -44.89 69.15
C LYS A 271 -64.94 -44.27 68.17
N PHE A 272 -65.08 -44.53 66.87
CA PHE A 272 -64.16 -44.05 65.85
C PHE A 272 -64.45 -42.60 65.45
N GLU A 273 -65.72 -42.24 65.25
CA GLU A 273 -66.16 -40.91 64.81
C GLU A 273 -65.90 -39.79 65.85
N SER A 274 -65.93 -40.12 67.14
CA SER A 274 -65.68 -39.15 68.22
C SER A 274 -64.22 -38.64 68.26
N ARG A 275 -63.26 -39.39 67.69
CA ARG A 275 -61.82 -39.07 67.76
C ARG A 275 -61.35 -38.17 66.61
N GLU A 276 -62.07 -38.19 65.50
CA GLU A 276 -61.77 -37.41 64.29
C GLU A 276 -62.21 -35.94 64.43
N SER A 277 -63.34 -35.69 65.11
CA SER A 277 -63.88 -34.35 65.37
C SER A 277 -62.99 -33.49 66.30
N TYR A 278 -62.21 -34.11 67.20
CA TYR A 278 -61.36 -33.40 68.16
C TYR A 278 -60.10 -32.77 67.52
N TRP A 279 -59.49 -33.43 66.53
CA TRP A 279 -58.26 -32.95 65.88
C TRP A 279 -58.51 -31.83 64.86
N SER A 280 -59.67 -31.81 64.22
CA SER A 280 -60.03 -30.79 63.22
C SER A 280 -60.23 -29.40 63.84
N ASN A 281 -60.74 -29.32 65.06
CA ASN A 281 -61.00 -28.04 65.75
C ASN A 281 -59.73 -27.39 66.34
N LEU A 282 -58.71 -28.18 66.72
CA LEU A 282 -57.47 -27.67 67.29
C LEU A 282 -56.55 -27.00 66.26
N LEU A 283 -56.60 -27.46 65.00
CA LEU A 283 -55.79 -26.91 63.91
C LEU A 283 -56.28 -25.51 63.49
N ARG A 284 -57.60 -25.32 63.46
CA ARG A 284 -58.26 -24.07 63.04
C ARG A 284 -58.09 -22.92 64.05
N GLU A 285 -57.87 -23.23 65.32
CA GLU A 285 -57.67 -22.26 66.39
C GLU A 285 -56.22 -21.70 66.44
N LYS A 286 -55.26 -22.41 65.83
CA LYS A 286 -53.86 -21.99 65.76
C LYS A 286 -53.57 -21.09 64.55
N GLU A 287 -54.28 -21.29 63.44
CA GLU A 287 -54.15 -20.46 62.23
C GLU A 287 -54.70 -19.04 62.45
N LEU A 288 -55.82 -18.88 63.15
CA LEU A 288 -56.44 -17.57 63.39
C LEU A 288 -55.59 -16.62 64.25
N LYS A 289 -54.81 -17.17 65.20
CA LYS A 289 -53.95 -16.39 66.12
C LYS A 289 -52.68 -15.88 65.45
N TRP A 290 -52.23 -16.53 64.38
CA TRP A 290 -51.03 -16.13 63.63
C TRP A 290 -51.31 -14.95 62.67
N GLU A 291 -52.52 -14.84 62.15
CA GLU A 291 -52.93 -13.75 61.23
C GLU A 291 -53.18 -12.41 61.96
N GLU A 292 -53.61 -12.44 63.23
CA GLU A 292 -53.82 -11.25 64.06
C GLU A 292 -52.49 -10.60 64.53
N GLU A 293 -51.42 -11.38 64.74
CA GLU A 293 -50.10 -10.86 65.13
C GLU A 293 -49.35 -10.18 63.96
N GLN A 294 -49.53 -10.68 62.73
CA GLN A 294 -48.95 -10.10 61.51
C GLN A 294 -49.51 -8.70 61.20
N THR A 295 -50.81 -8.49 61.42
CA THR A 295 -51.49 -7.22 61.14
C THR A 295 -51.19 -6.13 62.18
N SER A 296 -50.90 -6.51 63.43
CA SER A 296 -50.49 -5.56 64.49
C SER A 296 -49.07 -5.01 64.30
N LEU A 297 -48.14 -5.78 63.73
CA LEU A 297 -46.74 -5.37 63.54
C LEU A 297 -46.57 -4.38 62.38
N MET A 298 -47.37 -4.47 61.31
CA MET A 298 -47.32 -3.49 60.21
C MET A 298 -47.82 -2.09 60.60
N ALA A 299 -48.79 -1.97 61.51
CA ALA A 299 -49.33 -0.68 61.94
C ALA A 299 -48.35 0.12 62.82
N GLN A 300 -47.50 -0.54 63.61
CA GLN A 300 -46.52 0.13 64.50
C GLN A 300 -45.31 0.71 63.74
N HIS A 301 -44.96 0.14 62.58
CA HIS A 301 -43.85 0.64 61.76
C HIS A 301 -44.19 1.91 60.94
N GLN A 302 -45.47 2.16 60.63
CA GLN A 302 -45.89 3.38 59.91
C GLN A 302 -45.99 4.63 60.81
N GLU A 303 -46.27 4.47 62.10
CA GLU A 303 -46.38 5.60 63.05
C GLU A 303 -45.00 6.14 63.49
N ALA A 304 -43.98 5.27 63.58
CA ALA A 304 -42.62 5.64 63.97
C ALA A 304 -41.85 6.45 62.90
N ALA A 305 -42.26 6.37 61.63
CA ALA A 305 -41.64 7.12 60.53
C ALA A 305 -42.10 8.60 60.48
N LYS A 306 -43.29 8.94 61.01
CA LYS A 306 -43.82 10.32 61.00
C LYS A 306 -43.26 11.23 62.10
N GLN A 307 -42.82 10.68 63.24
CA GLN A 307 -42.36 11.47 64.39
C GLN A 307 -40.90 11.96 64.26
N LEU A 308 -40.15 11.49 63.27
CA LEU A 308 -38.73 11.82 63.08
C LEU A 308 -38.50 13.04 62.18
N ASP A 309 -39.48 13.42 61.35
CA ASP A 309 -39.40 14.57 60.44
C ASP A 309 -39.85 15.90 61.09
N GLU A 310 -40.71 15.89 62.12
CA GLU A 310 -41.22 17.11 62.78
C GLU A 310 -40.24 17.73 63.81
N ALA A 311 -39.18 17.03 64.22
CA ALA A 311 -38.25 17.49 65.26
C ALA A 311 -37.04 18.29 64.72
N TRP A 312 -36.80 18.31 63.41
CA TRP A 312 -35.63 18.95 62.80
C TRP A 312 -35.85 20.43 62.43
N GLU A 313 -37.09 20.85 62.15
CA GLU A 313 -37.39 22.23 61.71
C GLU A 313 -37.42 23.27 62.86
N ALA A 314 -37.54 22.86 64.12
CA ALA A 314 -37.67 23.78 65.27
C ALA A 314 -36.33 24.35 65.83
N ARG A 315 -35.16 23.95 65.30
CA ARG A 315 -33.86 24.23 65.94
C ARG A 315 -33.02 25.34 65.27
N LEU A 316 -33.44 25.87 64.11
CA LEU A 316 -32.61 26.77 63.30
C LEU A 316 -32.87 28.29 63.50
N GLU A 317 -33.96 28.70 64.16
CA GLU A 317 -34.40 30.12 64.18
C GLU A 317 -33.94 30.97 65.40
N SER A 318 -33.15 30.45 66.35
CA SER A 318 -32.95 31.13 67.65
C SER A 318 -31.63 31.90 67.88
N ARG A 319 -30.68 32.04 66.94
CA ARG A 319 -29.30 32.42 67.35
C ARG A 319 -28.52 33.52 66.62
N LEU A 320 -29.13 34.40 65.82
CA LEU A 320 -28.36 35.48 65.15
C LEU A 320 -29.09 36.84 65.05
N VAL A 321 -29.45 37.46 66.18
CA VAL A 321 -30.02 38.84 66.21
C VAL A 321 -29.35 39.83 67.22
N GLU A 322 -28.41 39.46 68.09
CA GLU A 322 -27.84 40.43 69.07
C GLU A 322 -26.47 41.04 68.71
N THR A 323 -26.47 41.92 67.70
CA THR A 323 -25.88 43.29 67.73
C THR A 323 -24.45 43.50 68.30
N ALA A 324 -23.47 44.05 67.58
CA ALA A 324 -23.38 45.41 67.03
C ALA A 324 -23.69 46.55 68.03
N LYS A 325 -22.69 46.99 68.83
CA LYS A 325 -22.67 48.30 69.52
C LYS A 325 -21.21 48.79 69.75
N THR A 326 -20.88 49.93 69.12
CA THR A 326 -19.88 50.97 69.48
C THR A 326 -18.37 50.64 69.39
N HIS A 327 -17.57 51.01 68.37
CA HIS A 327 -17.17 52.33 67.78
C HIS A 327 -16.28 53.25 68.64
N ALA A 328 -15.06 53.52 68.11
CA ALA A 328 -14.54 54.83 67.72
C ALA A 328 -14.51 56.02 68.72
N GLU A 329 -13.48 56.09 69.60
CA GLU A 329 -13.24 57.32 70.39
C GLU A 329 -11.83 57.93 70.41
N VAL A 330 -10.70 57.23 70.45
CA VAL A 330 -9.51 57.91 71.03
C VAL A 330 -8.51 58.47 70.01
N LEU A 331 -8.98 59.50 69.31
CA LEU A 331 -8.30 60.43 68.41
C LEU A 331 -7.53 61.56 69.16
N GLU A 332 -7.05 61.33 70.39
CA GLU A 332 -6.59 62.42 71.28
C GLU A 332 -5.07 62.65 71.34
N GLN A 333 -4.21 61.75 70.84
CA GLN A 333 -2.77 61.82 71.18
C GLN A 333 -1.85 62.24 70.02
N LEU A 334 -2.34 63.19 69.22
CA LEU A 334 -1.69 63.83 68.07
C LEU A 334 -0.71 64.97 68.43
N GLN A 335 -0.37 65.18 69.71
CA GLN A 335 0.40 66.36 70.17
C GLN A 335 1.83 66.09 70.67
N THR A 336 2.30 64.85 70.79
CA THR A 336 3.71 64.54 71.09
C THR A 336 4.56 64.31 69.83
N ALA A 337 4.00 64.67 68.68
CA ALA A 337 4.53 64.48 67.33
C ALA A 337 5.73 65.37 66.94
N HIS A 338 6.18 66.33 67.74
CA HIS A 338 7.18 67.31 67.26
C HIS A 338 8.56 67.26 67.92
N ALA A 339 8.77 66.44 68.97
CA ALA A 339 10.12 66.21 69.52
C ALA A 339 10.84 65.03 68.83
N ALA A 340 10.10 64.16 68.12
CA ALA A 340 10.60 62.95 67.48
C ALA A 340 11.28 63.19 66.11
N GLU A 341 10.96 64.27 65.41
CA GLU A 341 11.35 64.46 64.00
C GLU A 341 12.85 64.75 63.79
N LEU A 342 13.55 65.31 64.80
CA LEU A 342 14.95 65.74 64.67
C LEU A 342 15.98 64.64 64.99
N GLU A 343 15.62 63.66 65.81
CA GLU A 343 16.39 62.40 66.01
C GLU A 343 16.09 61.40 64.88
N GLN A 344 14.85 61.38 64.38
CA GLN A 344 14.45 60.54 63.25
C GLN A 344 15.27 60.83 61.98
N LEU A 345 15.62 62.08 61.67
CA LEU A 345 16.38 62.40 60.45
C LEU A 345 17.83 61.87 60.45
N LYS A 346 18.49 61.80 61.62
CA LYS A 346 19.86 61.23 61.74
C LYS A 346 19.84 59.70 61.82
N ALA A 347 18.80 59.12 62.41
CA ALA A 347 18.55 57.68 62.37
C ALA A 347 18.18 57.19 60.95
N VAL A 348 17.39 57.96 60.20
CA VAL A 348 16.99 57.63 58.82
C VAL A 348 18.20 57.57 57.88
N HIS A 349 19.19 58.45 58.02
CA HIS A 349 20.36 58.42 57.12
C HIS A 349 21.33 57.26 57.43
N ARG A 350 21.48 56.85 58.69
CA ARG A 350 22.25 55.64 59.07
C ARG A 350 21.52 54.36 58.66
N ASN A 351 20.19 54.30 58.88
CA ASN A 351 19.37 53.16 58.48
C ASN A 351 19.30 53.03 56.95
N ALA A 352 19.22 54.12 56.19
CA ALA A 352 19.24 54.07 54.73
C ALA A 352 20.56 53.51 54.18
N SER A 353 21.71 53.89 54.76
CA SER A 353 23.01 53.35 54.37
C SER A 353 23.17 51.86 54.68
N GLU A 354 22.66 51.39 55.81
CA GLU A 354 22.68 49.96 56.16
C GLU A 354 21.68 49.15 55.31
N VAL A 355 20.51 49.71 55.01
CA VAL A 355 19.51 49.09 54.13
C VAL A 355 20.05 48.97 52.70
N HIS A 356 20.71 50.00 52.15
CA HIS A 356 21.34 49.89 50.83
C HIS A 356 22.47 48.86 50.78
N ARG A 357 23.25 48.71 51.86
CA ARG A 357 24.33 47.71 51.93
C ARG A 357 23.78 46.28 52.07
N LYS A 358 22.69 46.09 52.82
CA LYS A 358 21.97 44.82 52.92
C LYS A 358 21.26 44.46 51.62
N ALA A 359 20.56 45.41 51.00
CA ALA A 359 19.90 45.21 49.71
C ALA A 359 20.90 44.88 48.58
N HIS A 360 22.09 45.49 48.59
CA HIS A 360 23.15 45.16 47.62
C HIS A 360 23.75 43.77 47.88
N ALA A 361 23.90 43.36 49.14
CA ALA A 361 24.37 42.01 49.47
C ALA A 361 23.33 40.94 49.10
N GLU A 362 22.05 41.22 49.36
CA GLU A 362 20.91 40.36 48.97
C GLU A 362 20.77 40.26 47.45
N LEU A 363 20.95 41.35 46.71
CA LEU A 363 20.98 41.35 45.24
C LEU A 363 22.15 40.54 44.68
N GLN A 364 23.33 40.60 45.30
CA GLN A 364 24.47 39.78 44.86
C GLN A 364 24.29 38.30 45.17
N GLN A 365 23.67 37.95 46.30
CA GLN A 365 23.31 36.56 46.59
C GLN A 365 22.27 36.05 45.60
N LEU A 366 21.21 36.82 45.31
CA LEU A 366 20.20 36.45 44.31
C LEU A 366 20.80 36.30 42.90
N LEU A 367 21.74 37.17 42.51
CA LEU A 367 22.43 37.04 41.22
C LEU A 367 23.32 35.79 41.15
N GLU A 368 24.01 35.45 42.24
CA GLU A 368 24.83 34.24 42.29
C GLU A 368 23.96 32.96 42.32
N GLU A 369 22.86 32.97 43.07
CA GLU A 369 21.89 31.87 43.10
C GLU A 369 21.21 31.66 41.74
N THR A 370 20.80 32.73 41.06
CA THR A 370 20.22 32.63 39.71
C THR A 370 21.23 32.17 38.67
N ARG A 371 22.51 32.56 38.81
CA ARG A 371 23.59 32.08 37.96
C ARG A 371 23.84 30.58 38.16
N GLN A 372 23.92 30.11 39.40
CA GLN A 372 24.09 28.69 39.70
C GLN A 372 22.90 27.86 39.19
N GLN A 373 21.68 28.36 39.34
CA GLN A 373 20.49 27.71 38.77
C GLN A 373 20.52 27.66 37.23
N ALA A 374 21.03 28.70 36.56
CA ALA A 374 21.19 28.71 35.11
C ALA A 374 22.29 27.75 34.63
N GLU A 375 23.39 27.62 35.39
CA GLU A 375 24.47 26.67 35.11
C GLU A 375 23.98 25.21 35.30
N GLU A 376 23.26 24.90 36.39
CA GLU A 376 22.64 23.58 36.59
C GLU A 376 21.62 23.23 35.51
N GLN A 377 20.79 24.19 35.06
CA GLN A 377 19.84 23.97 33.98
C GLN A 377 20.54 23.74 32.63
N ALA A 378 21.67 24.41 32.38
CA ALA A 378 22.47 24.20 31.17
C ALA A 378 23.14 22.81 31.15
N GLU A 379 23.66 22.36 32.30
CA GLU A 379 24.21 21.00 32.44
C GLU A 379 23.13 19.93 32.23
N GLN A 380 21.95 20.09 32.85
CA GLN A 380 20.81 19.18 32.64
C GLN A 380 20.34 19.14 31.18
N ALA A 381 20.34 20.29 30.48
CA ALA A 381 19.99 20.35 29.07
C ALA A 381 21.04 19.62 28.19
N GLN A 382 22.33 19.73 28.52
CA GLN A 382 23.40 19.01 27.82
C GLN A 382 23.33 17.50 28.05
N GLU A 383 23.04 17.05 29.28
CA GLU A 383 22.85 15.63 29.57
C GLU A 383 21.64 15.06 28.84
N GLN A 384 20.52 15.78 28.78
CA GLN A 384 19.35 15.38 28.00
C GLN A 384 19.66 15.33 26.50
N GLN A 385 20.38 16.30 25.96
CA GLN A 385 20.78 16.30 24.56
C GLN A 385 21.69 15.10 24.23
N ALA A 386 22.63 14.74 25.10
CA ALA A 386 23.48 13.57 24.93
C ALA A 386 22.69 12.24 24.96
N LEU A 387 21.66 12.13 25.81
CA LEU A 387 20.77 10.97 25.82
C LEU A 387 19.97 10.86 24.52
N TYR A 388 19.42 11.97 24.02
CA TYR A 388 18.71 11.99 22.74
C TYR A 388 19.62 11.63 21.56
N GLU A 389 20.88 12.07 21.55
CA GLU A 389 21.85 11.68 20.52
C GLU A 389 22.14 10.18 20.55
N GLN A 390 22.25 9.57 21.74
CA GLN A 390 22.43 8.12 21.88
C GLN A 390 21.19 7.33 21.41
N GLU A 391 19.98 7.79 21.73
CA GLU A 391 18.74 7.17 21.25
C GLU A 391 18.63 7.27 19.72
N LEU A 392 18.95 8.42 19.14
CA LEU A 392 18.96 8.62 17.69
C LEU A 392 20.00 7.72 16.99
N GLU A 393 21.18 7.54 17.59
CA GLU A 393 22.19 6.60 17.07
C GLU A 393 21.72 5.15 17.16
N ALA A 394 21.04 4.76 18.24
CA ALA A 394 20.46 3.42 18.39
C ALA A 394 19.35 3.15 17.36
N GLU A 395 18.47 4.12 17.11
CA GLU A 395 17.44 4.03 16.07
C GLU A 395 18.04 3.94 14.66
N ARG A 396 19.09 4.73 14.37
CA ARG A 396 19.83 4.64 13.11
C ARG A 396 20.49 3.28 12.91
N GLN A 397 21.00 2.66 13.97
CA GLN A 397 21.55 1.31 13.90
C GLN A 397 20.45 0.26 13.68
N ALA A 398 19.33 0.37 14.40
CA ALA A 398 18.18 -0.50 14.22
C ALA A 398 17.61 -0.42 12.78
N PHE A 399 17.55 0.79 12.21
CA PHE A 399 17.13 1.01 10.83
C PHE A 399 18.07 0.32 9.83
N LYS A 400 19.40 0.46 9.98
CA LYS A 400 20.37 -0.24 9.14
C LYS A 400 20.27 -1.76 9.22
N GLU A 401 20.01 -2.31 10.42
CA GLU A 401 19.78 -3.74 10.58
C GLU A 401 18.48 -4.20 9.90
N LEU A 402 17.43 -3.38 9.95
CA LEU A 402 16.16 -3.64 9.30
C LEU A 402 16.31 -3.60 7.77
N GLU A 403 17.01 -2.60 7.21
CA GLU A 403 17.35 -2.55 5.78
C GLU A 403 18.15 -3.78 5.33
N ALA A 404 19.12 -4.23 6.13
CA ALA A 404 19.89 -5.42 5.83
C ALA A 404 19.02 -6.68 5.80
N ARG A 405 18.06 -6.81 6.73
CA ARG A 405 17.09 -7.92 6.74
C ARG A 405 16.15 -7.87 5.54
N HIS A 406 15.67 -6.69 5.16
CA HIS A 406 14.83 -6.53 3.96
C HIS A 406 15.59 -6.87 2.68
N ARG A 407 16.84 -6.41 2.55
CA ARG A 407 17.70 -6.77 1.41
C ARG A 407 17.91 -8.28 1.33
N GLN A 408 18.22 -8.94 2.45
CA GLN A 408 18.37 -10.39 2.49
C GLN A 408 17.06 -11.11 2.11
N ARG A 409 15.91 -10.61 2.57
CA ARG A 409 14.61 -11.18 2.22
C ARG A 409 14.28 -11.04 0.73
N LEU A 410 14.63 -9.91 0.11
CA LEU A 410 14.47 -9.68 -1.33
C LEU A 410 15.39 -10.61 -2.13
N GLU A 411 16.63 -10.84 -1.69
CA GLU A 411 17.55 -11.79 -2.32
C GLU A 411 17.02 -13.23 -2.24
N GLU A 412 16.46 -13.64 -1.10
CA GLU A 412 15.80 -14.94 -0.94
C GLU A 412 14.59 -15.09 -1.87
N LEU A 413 13.70 -14.09 -1.93
CA LEU A 413 12.53 -14.09 -2.81
C LEU A 413 12.92 -14.12 -4.29
N HIS A 414 13.96 -13.37 -4.67
CA HIS A 414 14.46 -13.40 -6.03
C HIS A 414 15.06 -14.77 -6.38
N ALA A 415 15.78 -15.41 -5.45
CA ALA A 415 16.29 -16.76 -5.64
C ALA A 415 15.18 -17.81 -5.76
N THR A 416 14.08 -17.69 -5.00
CA THR A 416 12.93 -18.59 -5.12
C THR A 416 12.24 -18.42 -6.47
N HIS A 417 11.97 -17.19 -6.90
CA HIS A 417 11.36 -16.92 -8.21
C HIS A 417 12.23 -17.37 -9.38
N LEU A 418 13.56 -17.24 -9.27
CA LEU A 418 14.48 -17.74 -10.30
C LEU A 418 14.42 -19.27 -10.42
N ASN A 419 14.29 -19.98 -9.28
CA ASN A 419 14.15 -21.43 -9.27
C ASN A 419 12.79 -21.88 -9.81
N GLU A 420 11.69 -21.21 -9.43
CA GLU A 420 10.35 -21.47 -9.97
C GLU A 420 10.31 -21.24 -11.48
N ARG A 421 10.90 -20.14 -11.97
CA ARG A 421 11.01 -19.86 -13.40
C ARG A 421 11.79 -20.94 -14.13
N ARG A 422 12.92 -21.41 -13.58
CA ARG A 422 13.68 -22.53 -14.15
C ARG A 422 12.87 -23.83 -14.19
N GLN A 423 12.08 -24.12 -13.16
CA GLN A 423 11.20 -25.30 -13.13
C GLN A 423 10.08 -25.19 -14.16
N LEU A 424 9.48 -24.01 -14.31
CA LEU A 424 8.48 -23.74 -15.35
C LEU A 424 9.08 -23.87 -16.76
N GLU A 425 10.28 -23.34 -17.00
CA GLU A 425 10.99 -23.49 -18.28
C GLU A 425 11.31 -24.97 -18.58
N GLN A 426 11.74 -25.75 -17.58
CA GLN A 426 11.99 -27.18 -17.75
C GLN A 426 10.71 -27.99 -18.04
N THR A 427 9.62 -27.71 -17.31
CA THR A 427 8.33 -28.40 -17.57
C THR A 427 7.74 -28.01 -18.92
N HIS A 428 7.92 -26.76 -19.35
CA HIS A 428 7.54 -26.30 -20.68
C HIS A 428 8.33 -27.02 -21.77
N GLN A 429 9.66 -27.12 -21.63
CA GLN A 429 10.51 -27.86 -22.56
C GLN A 429 10.13 -29.35 -22.64
N GLN A 430 9.82 -29.99 -21.50
CA GLN A 430 9.35 -31.37 -21.48
C GLN A 430 8.00 -31.55 -22.19
N LYS A 431 7.06 -30.61 -22.01
CA LYS A 431 5.77 -30.64 -22.71
C LYS A 431 5.93 -30.42 -24.21
N GLN A 432 6.81 -29.51 -24.62
CA GLN A 432 7.12 -29.29 -26.04
C GLN A 432 7.75 -30.54 -26.67
N ALA A 433 8.73 -31.17 -26.02
CA ALA A 433 9.33 -32.41 -26.50
C ALA A 433 8.30 -33.55 -26.60
N ALA A 434 7.40 -33.67 -25.62
CA ALA A 434 6.31 -34.66 -25.65
C ALA A 434 5.29 -34.38 -26.78
N GLN A 435 4.98 -33.12 -27.05
CA GLN A 435 4.12 -32.72 -28.18
C GLN A 435 4.78 -33.02 -29.53
N GLU A 436 6.07 -32.69 -29.69
CA GLU A 436 6.82 -33.00 -30.91
C GLU A 436 6.87 -34.51 -31.16
N GLN A 437 7.06 -35.31 -30.11
CA GLN A 437 7.05 -36.76 -30.20
C GLN A 437 5.66 -37.31 -30.55
N ALA A 438 4.59 -36.79 -29.94
CA ALA A 438 3.23 -37.19 -30.29
C ALA A 438 2.84 -36.82 -31.73
N ILE A 439 3.31 -35.67 -32.23
CA ILE A 439 3.14 -35.27 -33.64
C ILE A 439 3.90 -36.23 -34.55
N ALA A 440 5.14 -36.58 -34.22
CA ALA A 440 5.93 -37.54 -35.00
C ALA A 440 5.26 -38.92 -35.05
N ASP A 441 4.78 -39.43 -33.92
CA ASP A 441 4.07 -40.71 -33.82
C ASP A 441 2.76 -40.68 -34.63
N ALA A 442 2.02 -39.57 -34.59
CA ALA A 442 0.79 -39.38 -35.37
C ALA A 442 1.07 -39.31 -36.88
N GLU A 443 2.15 -38.65 -37.29
CA GLU A 443 2.58 -38.61 -38.69
C GLU A 443 3.00 -40.00 -39.19
N GLU A 444 3.70 -40.77 -38.37
CA GLU A 444 4.07 -42.15 -38.69
C GLU A 444 2.82 -43.03 -38.81
N ARG A 445 1.86 -42.91 -37.90
CA ARG A 445 0.59 -43.63 -37.99
C ARG A 445 -0.22 -43.24 -39.22
N ARG A 446 -0.22 -41.96 -39.61
CA ARG A 446 -0.87 -41.48 -40.84
C ARG A 446 -0.20 -42.06 -42.08
N ARG A 447 1.13 -42.18 -42.10
CA ARG A 447 1.88 -42.83 -43.19
C ARG A 447 1.55 -44.31 -43.29
N GLN A 448 1.47 -45.02 -42.16
CA GLN A 448 1.06 -46.43 -42.11
C GLN A 448 -0.36 -46.64 -42.64
N LEU A 449 -1.33 -45.86 -42.17
CA LEU A 449 -2.73 -45.92 -42.64
C LEU A 449 -2.84 -45.59 -44.14
N HIS A 450 -2.08 -44.61 -44.63
CA HIS A 450 -2.05 -44.30 -46.06
C HIS A 450 -1.47 -45.46 -46.87
N ALA A 451 -0.44 -46.15 -46.37
CA ALA A 451 0.10 -47.34 -47.02
C ALA A 451 -0.93 -48.49 -47.06
N GLU A 452 -1.64 -48.72 -45.94
CA GLU A 452 -2.72 -49.72 -45.84
C GLU A 452 -3.89 -49.42 -46.80
N LEU A 453 -4.29 -48.15 -46.92
CA LEU A 453 -5.33 -47.72 -47.86
C LEU A 453 -4.89 -47.87 -49.32
N GLU A 454 -3.63 -47.61 -49.64
CA GLU A 454 -3.09 -47.82 -50.99
C GLU A 454 -3.02 -49.31 -51.34
N THR A 455 -2.68 -50.18 -50.38
CA THR A 455 -2.77 -51.64 -50.60
C THR A 455 -4.20 -52.11 -50.80
N ALA A 456 -5.15 -51.64 -49.98
CA ALA A 456 -6.56 -51.98 -50.13
C ALA A 456 -7.17 -51.48 -51.45
N ARG A 457 -6.75 -50.29 -51.91
CA ARG A 457 -7.15 -49.75 -53.23
C ARG A 457 -6.63 -50.61 -54.37
N LYS A 458 -5.39 -51.07 -54.31
CA LYS A 458 -4.82 -51.97 -55.33
C LYS A 458 -5.55 -53.32 -55.35
N GLU A 459 -5.89 -53.86 -54.19
CA GLU A 459 -6.72 -55.07 -54.08
C GLU A 459 -8.12 -54.87 -54.65
N GLN A 460 -8.78 -53.74 -54.35
CA GLN A 460 -10.08 -53.40 -54.94
C GLN A 460 -10.01 -53.17 -56.45
N GLN A 461 -8.95 -52.53 -56.96
CA GLN A 461 -8.75 -52.36 -58.40
C GLN A 461 -8.53 -53.71 -59.09
N ALA A 462 -7.81 -54.64 -58.45
CA ALA A 462 -7.62 -55.99 -58.97
C ALA A 462 -8.95 -56.77 -59.01
N THR A 463 -9.78 -56.69 -57.97
CA THR A 463 -11.09 -57.36 -57.97
C THR A 463 -12.07 -56.75 -58.98
N VAL A 464 -12.05 -55.42 -59.17
CA VAL A 464 -12.84 -54.76 -60.21
C VAL A 464 -12.37 -55.19 -61.61
N ALA A 465 -11.06 -55.29 -61.85
CA ALA A 465 -10.53 -55.78 -63.12
C ALA A 465 -10.92 -57.24 -63.39
N GLU A 466 -10.87 -58.11 -62.38
CA GLU A 466 -11.31 -59.51 -62.49
C GLU A 466 -12.82 -59.62 -62.77
N LEU A 467 -13.64 -58.75 -62.16
CA LEU A 467 -15.08 -58.69 -62.43
C LEU A 467 -15.39 -58.14 -63.83
N GLN A 468 -14.60 -57.18 -64.33
CA GLN A 468 -14.72 -56.66 -65.69
C GLN A 468 -14.37 -57.72 -66.74
N GLU A 469 -13.28 -58.48 -66.54
CA GLU A 469 -12.91 -59.58 -67.43
C GLU A 469 -14.00 -60.67 -67.46
N ARG A 470 -14.63 -60.96 -66.30
CA ARG A 470 -15.78 -61.89 -66.24
C ARG A 470 -17.03 -61.34 -66.91
N LEU A 471 -17.23 -60.02 -66.91
CA LEU A 471 -18.35 -59.37 -67.58
C LEU A 471 -18.17 -59.40 -69.10
N GLU A 472 -16.97 -59.04 -69.58
CA GLU A 472 -16.60 -59.13 -71.01
C GLU A 472 -16.73 -60.57 -71.53
N ALA A 473 -16.27 -61.56 -70.75
CA ALA A 473 -16.47 -62.97 -71.09
C ALA A 473 -17.95 -63.41 -71.12
N ALA A 474 -18.80 -62.82 -70.27
CA ALA A 474 -20.23 -63.08 -70.28
C ALA A 474 -20.95 -62.41 -71.45
N GLU A 475 -20.53 -61.20 -71.83
CA GLU A 475 -21.03 -60.46 -73.01
C GLU A 475 -20.64 -61.16 -74.31
N ASP A 476 -19.40 -61.66 -74.42
CA ASP A 476 -18.95 -62.49 -75.54
C ASP A 476 -19.73 -63.81 -75.62
N GLY A 477 -20.03 -64.44 -74.46
CA GLY A 477 -20.88 -65.63 -74.38
C GLY A 477 -22.32 -65.35 -74.82
N MET A 478 -22.84 -64.16 -74.54
CA MET A 478 -24.19 -63.73 -74.94
C MET A 478 -24.26 -63.41 -76.44
N MET A 479 -23.21 -62.84 -77.04
CA MET A 479 -23.12 -62.69 -78.51
C MET A 479 -23.05 -64.04 -79.23
N GLN A 480 -22.29 -65.01 -78.70
CA GLN A 480 -22.26 -66.37 -79.25
C GLN A 480 -23.62 -67.08 -79.14
N ALA A 481 -24.38 -66.82 -78.07
CA ALA A 481 -25.73 -67.34 -77.90
C ALA A 481 -26.73 -66.70 -78.89
N MET A 482 -26.59 -65.40 -79.18
CA MET A 482 -27.42 -64.72 -80.18
C MET A 482 -27.12 -65.18 -81.62
N GLU A 483 -25.87 -65.47 -81.97
CA GLU A 483 -25.52 -66.09 -83.25
C GLU A 483 -26.08 -67.52 -83.39
N GLN A 484 -26.14 -68.28 -82.28
CA GLN A 484 -26.80 -69.60 -82.25
C GLN A 484 -28.32 -69.52 -82.39
N GLU A 485 -28.95 -68.46 -81.85
CA GLU A 485 -30.39 -68.21 -81.97
C GLU A 485 -30.79 -67.83 -83.41
N GLU A 486 -29.96 -67.06 -84.12
CA GLU A 486 -30.18 -66.69 -85.53
C GLU A 486 -29.98 -67.89 -86.49
N MET A 487 -29.08 -68.81 -86.16
CA MET A 487 -28.93 -70.12 -86.82
C MET A 487 -30.14 -71.06 -86.56
N LEU A 488 -30.75 -71.02 -85.37
CA LEU A 488 -31.96 -71.79 -85.07
C LEU A 488 -33.19 -71.21 -85.78
N ARG A 489 -33.25 -69.89 -85.97
CA ARG A 489 -34.34 -69.21 -86.69
C ARG A 489 -34.39 -69.57 -88.17
N THR A 490 -33.23 -69.71 -88.82
CA THR A 490 -33.14 -70.17 -90.23
C THR A 490 -33.45 -71.66 -90.41
N SER A 491 -33.31 -72.48 -89.36
CA SER A 491 -33.72 -73.90 -89.37
C SER A 491 -35.24 -74.09 -89.22
N LEU A 492 -35.94 -73.17 -88.55
CA LEU A 492 -37.39 -73.21 -88.33
C LEU A 492 -38.23 -72.90 -89.58
N ASP A 493 -37.76 -72.01 -90.47
CA ASP A 493 -38.43 -71.70 -91.74
C ASP A 493 -38.40 -72.88 -92.74
N SER A 494 -37.53 -73.86 -92.54
CA SER A 494 -37.44 -75.08 -93.37
C SER A 494 -38.30 -76.26 -92.85
N LEU A 495 -38.77 -76.21 -91.60
CA LEU A 495 -39.61 -77.26 -90.98
C LEU A 495 -41.12 -76.94 -91.06
N GLU A 496 -41.49 -75.69 -91.33
CA GLU A 496 -42.89 -75.31 -91.60
C GLU A 496 -43.36 -75.76 -93.01
N ALA A 497 -42.43 -76.07 -93.92
CA ALA A 497 -42.75 -76.69 -95.21
C ALA A 497 -43.11 -78.20 -95.10
N GLU A 498 -42.59 -78.92 -94.10
CA GLU A 498 -42.87 -80.35 -93.88
C GLU A 498 -44.14 -80.62 -93.04
N ARG A 499 -44.59 -79.62 -92.26
CA ARG A 499 -45.82 -79.69 -91.46
C ARG A 499 -47.11 -79.72 -92.30
N SER A 500 -47.12 -79.07 -93.47
CA SER A 500 -48.28 -79.05 -94.38
C SER A 500 -48.58 -80.41 -95.04
N ALA A 501 -47.65 -81.38 -94.98
CA ALA A 501 -47.81 -82.73 -95.49
C ALA A 501 -48.28 -83.76 -94.43
N ALA A 502 -48.29 -83.40 -93.15
CA ALA A 502 -48.70 -84.26 -92.03
C ALA A 502 -50.17 -84.06 -91.60
N GLU A 503 -50.78 -82.93 -91.96
CA GLU A 503 -52.18 -82.60 -91.64
C GLU A 503 -53.22 -83.42 -92.45
N GLN A 504 -52.83 -84.11 -93.53
CA GLN A 504 -53.71 -85.04 -94.27
C GLN A 504 -53.77 -86.47 -93.70
N ARG A 505 -53.10 -86.77 -92.58
CA ARG A 505 -53.10 -88.12 -91.95
C ARG A 505 -53.82 -88.18 -90.59
N ALA A 506 -54.33 -87.06 -90.09
CA ALA A 506 -55.02 -86.97 -88.79
C ALA A 506 -56.56 -87.09 -88.85
N GLU A 507 -57.14 -87.32 -90.03
CA GLU A 507 -58.60 -87.49 -90.24
C GLU A 507 -59.15 -88.91 -89.97
N SER A 508 -58.41 -89.82 -89.33
CA SER A 508 -58.86 -91.23 -89.13
C SER A 508 -58.83 -91.76 -87.70
N ALA A 509 -58.72 -90.91 -86.68
CA ALA A 509 -58.70 -91.35 -85.28
C ALA A 509 -59.73 -90.61 -84.39
N GLU A 510 -60.88 -90.26 -84.97
CA GLU A 510 -61.99 -89.55 -84.32
C GLU A 510 -63.09 -90.49 -83.74
N GLY A 511 -62.76 -91.78 -83.47
CA GLY A 511 -63.78 -92.81 -83.20
C GLY A 511 -63.90 -93.34 -81.77
N GLN A 512 -63.00 -93.03 -80.83
CA GLN A 512 -62.93 -93.81 -79.56
C GLN A 512 -62.83 -93.00 -78.26
N VAL A 513 -62.90 -91.67 -78.29
CA VAL A 513 -62.79 -90.84 -77.06
C VAL A 513 -64.13 -90.31 -76.54
N GLN A 514 -65.21 -90.35 -77.32
CA GLN A 514 -66.55 -89.85 -76.96
C GLN A 514 -67.31 -90.65 -75.88
N GLN A 515 -66.72 -91.67 -75.24
CA GLN A 515 -67.42 -92.51 -74.26
C GLN A 515 -66.98 -92.32 -72.79
N LEU A 516 -65.98 -91.47 -72.50
CA LEU A 516 -65.46 -91.28 -71.15
C LEU A 516 -65.59 -89.84 -70.61
N GLU A 517 -66.30 -88.96 -71.30
CA GLU A 517 -66.55 -87.57 -70.88
C GLU A 517 -67.85 -87.37 -70.08
N GLY A 518 -68.68 -88.41 -69.87
CA GLY A 518 -69.99 -88.24 -69.25
C GLY A 518 -70.06 -88.25 -67.72
N ARG A 519 -69.00 -88.64 -67.00
CA ARG A 519 -69.11 -88.92 -65.54
C ARG A 519 -68.08 -88.24 -64.64
N LEU A 520 -67.17 -87.42 -65.18
CA LEU A 520 -66.15 -86.71 -64.40
C LEU A 520 -66.39 -85.18 -64.30
N ALA A 521 -67.35 -84.63 -65.07
CA ALA A 521 -67.59 -83.19 -65.16
C ALA A 521 -68.39 -82.58 -63.99
N ALA A 522 -69.00 -83.39 -63.11
CA ALA A 522 -69.86 -82.87 -62.04
C ALA A 522 -69.14 -82.63 -60.69
N THR A 523 -67.95 -83.19 -60.47
CA THR A 523 -67.25 -83.11 -59.16
C THR A 523 -66.04 -82.19 -59.16
N VAL A 524 -65.66 -81.59 -60.31
CA VAL A 524 -64.51 -80.68 -60.42
C VAL A 524 -64.92 -79.21 -60.22
N GLN A 525 -66.16 -78.85 -60.55
CA GLN A 525 -66.64 -77.46 -60.51
C GLN A 525 -66.82 -76.89 -59.08
N GLU A 526 -66.93 -77.75 -58.05
CA GLU A 526 -67.04 -77.33 -56.64
C GLU A 526 -65.66 -77.12 -55.96
N LEU A 527 -64.56 -77.62 -56.54
CA LEU A 527 -63.20 -77.49 -55.98
C LEU A 527 -62.41 -76.29 -56.53
N GLU A 528 -62.85 -75.69 -57.64
CA GLU A 528 -62.18 -74.55 -58.29
C GLU A 528 -62.58 -73.18 -57.69
N THR A 529 -63.80 -73.06 -57.15
CA THR A 529 -64.29 -71.80 -56.55
C THR A 529 -63.59 -71.47 -55.22
N VAL A 530 -63.21 -72.49 -54.45
CA VAL A 530 -62.51 -72.32 -53.16
C VAL A 530 -61.01 -72.05 -53.33
N ARG A 531 -60.39 -72.51 -54.44
CA ARG A 531 -58.97 -72.24 -54.74
C ARG A 531 -58.71 -70.83 -55.31
N GLY A 532 -59.68 -70.24 -56.01
CA GLY A 532 -59.56 -68.87 -56.54
C GLY A 532 -59.52 -67.79 -55.44
N GLN A 533 -60.31 -67.94 -54.38
CA GLN A 533 -60.38 -66.95 -53.28
C GLN A 533 -59.14 -66.95 -52.38
N LEU A 534 -58.38 -68.05 -52.33
CA LEU A 534 -57.15 -68.17 -51.53
C LEU A 534 -55.92 -67.58 -52.23
N ALA A 535 -55.90 -67.56 -53.57
CA ALA A 535 -54.78 -67.06 -54.37
C ALA A 535 -54.74 -65.52 -54.50
N GLU A 536 -55.91 -64.85 -54.48
CA GLU A 536 -55.99 -63.38 -54.46
C GLU A 536 -55.57 -62.78 -53.11
N GLN A 537 -55.80 -63.49 -51.98
CA GLN A 537 -55.35 -63.01 -50.67
C GLN A 537 -53.84 -63.18 -50.44
N GLN A 538 -53.18 -64.14 -51.10
CA GLN A 538 -51.73 -64.36 -50.96
C GLN A 538 -50.91 -63.36 -51.78
N THR A 539 -51.35 -63.01 -52.98
CA THR A 539 -50.68 -62.01 -53.82
C THR A 539 -50.83 -60.57 -53.28
N ALA A 540 -51.95 -60.26 -52.61
CA ALA A 540 -52.12 -58.99 -51.89
C ALA A 540 -51.24 -58.87 -50.63
N ALA A 541 -50.98 -59.97 -49.92
CA ALA A 541 -50.11 -60.00 -48.75
C ALA A 541 -48.61 -59.85 -49.10
N GLU A 542 -48.17 -60.43 -50.23
CA GLU A 542 -46.78 -60.30 -50.71
C GLU A 542 -46.47 -58.88 -51.22
N GLN A 543 -47.42 -58.22 -51.89
CA GLN A 543 -47.26 -56.83 -52.34
C GLN A 543 -47.23 -55.81 -51.18
N GLN A 544 -48.01 -56.04 -50.11
CA GLN A 544 -47.92 -55.22 -48.89
C GLN A 544 -46.62 -55.47 -48.11
N SER A 545 -46.14 -56.72 -48.03
CA SER A 545 -44.85 -57.06 -47.42
C SER A 545 -43.66 -56.40 -48.13
N ALA A 546 -43.65 -56.38 -49.47
CA ALA A 546 -42.60 -55.72 -50.25
C ALA A 546 -42.59 -54.19 -50.06
N ALA A 547 -43.77 -53.55 -50.04
CA ALA A 547 -43.90 -52.12 -49.79
C ALA A 547 -43.49 -51.72 -48.36
N HIS A 548 -43.77 -52.57 -47.35
CA HIS A 548 -43.30 -52.36 -45.98
C HIS A 548 -41.78 -52.58 -45.82
N ALA A 549 -41.17 -53.47 -46.61
CA ALA A 549 -39.72 -53.68 -46.62
C ALA A 549 -38.95 -52.51 -47.25
N GLU A 550 -39.44 -51.92 -48.34
CA GLU A 550 -38.85 -50.71 -48.93
C GLU A 550 -39.02 -49.48 -48.03
N ALA A 551 -40.18 -49.31 -47.40
CA ALA A 551 -40.41 -48.24 -46.42
C ALA A 551 -39.51 -48.40 -45.17
N ALA A 552 -39.30 -49.63 -44.69
CA ALA A 552 -38.37 -49.90 -43.59
C ALA A 552 -36.90 -49.67 -43.97
N ALA A 553 -36.50 -49.94 -45.22
CA ALA A 553 -35.16 -49.64 -45.70
C ALA A 553 -34.90 -48.12 -45.82
N SER A 554 -35.89 -47.37 -46.31
CA SER A 554 -35.83 -45.90 -46.38
C SER A 554 -35.75 -45.25 -44.99
N LEU A 555 -36.56 -45.71 -44.04
CA LEU A 555 -36.51 -45.23 -42.65
C LEU A 555 -35.18 -45.58 -41.96
N ARG A 556 -34.56 -46.73 -42.26
CA ARG A 556 -33.22 -47.08 -41.75
C ARG A 556 -32.12 -46.19 -42.32
N GLN A 557 -32.18 -45.85 -43.61
CA GLN A 557 -31.23 -44.90 -44.21
C GLN A 557 -31.38 -43.49 -43.62
N GLN A 558 -32.62 -43.05 -43.37
CA GLN A 558 -32.87 -41.76 -42.70
C GLN A 558 -32.41 -41.77 -41.23
N ALA A 559 -32.57 -42.88 -40.50
CA ALA A 559 -32.06 -43.02 -39.15
C ALA A 559 -30.53 -42.95 -39.09
N VAL A 560 -29.83 -43.64 -39.99
CA VAL A 560 -28.36 -43.59 -40.08
C VAL A 560 -27.86 -42.19 -40.45
N ALA A 561 -28.56 -41.48 -41.34
CA ALA A 561 -28.21 -40.10 -41.69
C ALA A 561 -28.41 -39.13 -40.51
N LEU A 562 -29.46 -39.33 -39.70
CA LEU A 562 -29.70 -38.55 -38.48
C LEU A 562 -28.69 -38.89 -37.37
N GLU A 563 -28.26 -40.15 -37.24
CA GLU A 563 -27.18 -40.56 -36.34
C GLU A 563 -25.85 -39.89 -36.73
N GLN A 564 -25.49 -39.87 -38.02
CA GLN A 564 -24.29 -39.18 -38.49
C GLN A 564 -24.35 -37.67 -38.26
N GLN A 565 -25.52 -37.03 -38.48
CA GLN A 565 -25.69 -35.60 -38.20
C GLN A 565 -25.64 -35.30 -36.70
N THR A 566 -26.16 -36.18 -35.85
CA THR A 566 -26.07 -36.00 -34.40
C THR A 566 -24.64 -36.18 -33.91
N GLU A 567 -23.87 -37.15 -34.44
CA GLU A 567 -22.44 -37.32 -34.15
C GLU A 567 -21.59 -36.11 -34.57
N GLU A 568 -21.84 -35.54 -35.76
CA GLU A 568 -21.14 -34.33 -36.22
C GLU A 568 -21.47 -33.10 -35.35
N LEU A 569 -22.73 -32.97 -34.92
CA LEU A 569 -23.17 -31.88 -34.04
C LEU A 569 -22.62 -32.05 -32.61
N THR A 570 -22.56 -33.27 -32.06
CA THR A 570 -21.88 -33.53 -30.78
C THR A 570 -20.38 -33.27 -30.88
N GLY A 571 -19.73 -33.71 -31.96
CA GLY A 571 -18.29 -33.46 -32.15
C GLY A 571 -17.96 -31.98 -32.35
N ARG A 572 -18.86 -31.18 -32.93
CA ARG A 572 -18.75 -29.70 -32.96
C ARG A 572 -19.00 -29.08 -31.59
N GLY A 573 -19.97 -29.59 -30.83
CA GLY A 573 -20.26 -29.15 -29.47
C GLY A 573 -19.08 -29.38 -28.52
N GLU A 574 -18.42 -30.54 -28.62
CA GLU A 574 -17.24 -30.88 -27.83
C GLU A 574 -16.04 -29.99 -28.16
N ARG A 575 -15.76 -29.73 -29.45
CA ARG A 575 -14.69 -28.80 -29.86
C ARG A 575 -14.94 -27.37 -29.40
N LEU A 576 -16.18 -26.89 -29.51
CA LEU A 576 -16.56 -25.56 -29.01
C LEU A 576 -16.48 -25.49 -27.48
N ALA A 577 -16.77 -26.57 -26.77
CA ALA A 577 -16.59 -26.65 -25.32
C ALA A 577 -15.11 -26.63 -24.91
N GLU A 578 -14.24 -27.33 -25.65
CA GLU A 578 -12.78 -27.27 -25.48
C GLU A 578 -12.22 -25.87 -25.77
N GLU A 579 -12.63 -25.24 -26.86
CA GLU A 579 -12.22 -23.87 -27.20
C GLU A 579 -12.70 -22.86 -26.15
N LEU A 580 -13.92 -23.01 -25.62
CA LEU A 580 -14.44 -22.17 -24.54
C LEU A 580 -13.66 -22.38 -23.23
N ALA A 581 -13.32 -23.63 -22.90
CA ALA A 581 -12.51 -23.96 -21.73
C ALA A 581 -11.09 -23.37 -21.84
N GLN A 582 -10.47 -23.48 -23.02
CA GLN A 582 -9.16 -22.88 -23.30
C GLN A 582 -9.22 -21.35 -23.21
N ALA A 583 -10.24 -20.71 -23.79
CA ALA A 583 -10.44 -19.27 -23.69
C ALA A 583 -10.70 -18.80 -22.24
N GLN A 584 -11.42 -19.60 -21.43
CA GLN A 584 -11.63 -19.30 -20.01
C GLN A 584 -10.33 -19.42 -19.21
N THR A 585 -9.50 -20.43 -19.47
CA THR A 585 -8.19 -20.55 -18.82
C THR A 585 -7.22 -19.44 -19.24
N GLU A 586 -7.24 -19.02 -20.50
CA GLU A 586 -6.40 -17.93 -21.00
C GLU A 586 -6.86 -16.59 -20.41
N ARG A 587 -8.18 -16.36 -20.30
CA ARG A 587 -8.74 -15.18 -19.63
C ARG A 587 -8.41 -15.16 -18.14
N ALA A 588 -8.42 -16.30 -17.45
CA ALA A 588 -8.01 -16.39 -16.06
C ALA A 588 -6.52 -16.05 -15.89
N ARG A 589 -5.65 -16.58 -16.76
CA ARG A 589 -4.22 -16.20 -16.78
C ARG A 589 -4.00 -14.72 -17.08
N GLN A 590 -4.75 -14.15 -18.02
CA GLN A 590 -4.67 -12.72 -18.32
C GLN A 590 -5.12 -11.88 -17.13
N HIS A 591 -6.14 -12.31 -16.39
CA HIS A 591 -6.61 -11.63 -15.19
C HIS A 591 -5.58 -11.69 -14.05
N GLU A 592 -4.94 -12.86 -13.84
CA GLU A 592 -3.84 -12.99 -12.87
C GLU A 592 -2.64 -12.12 -13.24
N LEU A 593 -2.28 -12.07 -14.53
CA LEU A 593 -1.21 -11.20 -15.02
C LEU A 593 -1.54 -9.72 -14.82
N LEU A 594 -2.80 -9.32 -15.07
CA LEU A 594 -3.24 -7.94 -14.87
C LEU A 594 -3.19 -7.54 -13.38
N GLN A 595 -3.66 -8.41 -12.50
CA GLN A 595 -3.57 -8.20 -11.05
C GLN A 595 -2.12 -8.10 -10.58
N ALA A 596 -1.23 -8.97 -11.06
CA ALA A 596 0.19 -8.87 -10.73
C ALA A 596 0.82 -7.56 -11.24
N THR A 597 0.42 -7.07 -12.41
CA THR A 597 0.89 -5.76 -12.91
C THR A 597 0.29 -4.57 -12.17
N GLU A 598 -0.94 -4.67 -11.68
CA GLU A 598 -1.57 -3.65 -10.83
C GLU A 598 -0.94 -3.60 -9.45
N GLU A 599 -0.62 -4.76 -8.86
CA GLU A 599 0.13 -4.87 -7.61
C GLU A 599 1.53 -4.27 -7.75
N GLN A 600 2.26 -4.60 -8.82
CA GLN A 600 3.56 -3.97 -9.11
C GLN A 600 3.46 -2.46 -9.36
N ALA A 601 2.41 -2.00 -10.06
CA ALA A 601 2.19 -0.57 -10.26
C ALA A 601 1.88 0.15 -8.95
N MET A 602 1.19 -0.50 -8.02
CA MET A 602 0.90 0.02 -6.69
C MET A 602 2.16 0.08 -5.81
N GLU A 603 3.03 -0.94 -5.88
CA GLU A 603 4.35 -0.91 -5.25
C GLU A 603 5.19 0.26 -5.77
N TYR A 604 5.28 0.44 -7.09
CA TYR A 604 6.00 1.59 -7.66
C TYR A 604 5.39 2.94 -7.28
N MET A 605 4.07 3.01 -7.12
CA MET A 605 3.40 4.25 -6.70
C MET A 605 3.74 4.60 -5.25
N LEU A 606 3.73 3.61 -4.35
CA LEU A 606 4.15 3.76 -2.95
C LEU A 606 5.64 4.13 -2.85
N GLU A 607 6.48 3.56 -3.71
CA GLU A 607 7.91 3.91 -3.77
C GLU A 607 8.12 5.35 -4.25
N ILE A 608 7.35 5.81 -5.24
CA ILE A 608 7.38 7.20 -5.71
C ILE A 608 6.89 8.16 -4.61
N GLU A 609 5.80 7.84 -3.90
CA GLU A 609 5.31 8.67 -2.79
C GLU A 609 6.34 8.75 -1.66
N SER A 610 6.98 7.63 -1.30
CA SER A 610 8.06 7.62 -0.31
C SER A 610 9.26 8.45 -0.75
N LEU A 611 9.65 8.39 -2.04
CA LEU A 611 10.76 9.18 -2.57
C LEU A 611 10.41 10.67 -2.64
N GLN A 612 9.14 11.02 -2.91
CA GLN A 612 8.66 12.41 -2.87
C GLN A 612 8.68 12.96 -1.44
N GLU A 613 8.21 12.20 -0.44
CA GLU A 613 8.30 12.61 0.96
C GLU A 613 9.75 12.81 1.40
N GLN A 614 10.67 11.92 1.00
CA GLN A 614 12.10 12.11 1.26
C GLN A 614 12.66 13.34 0.54
N GLN A 615 12.22 13.62 -0.68
CA GLN A 615 12.65 14.80 -1.45
C GLN A 615 12.13 16.10 -0.82
N ASP A 616 10.90 16.10 -0.30
CA ASP A 616 10.31 17.24 0.41
C ASP A 616 10.98 17.46 1.77
N ALA A 617 11.28 16.38 2.51
CA ALA A 617 12.02 16.45 3.78
C ALA A 617 13.44 17.00 3.57
N THR A 618 14.17 16.48 2.57
CA THR A 618 15.50 17.01 2.22
C THR A 618 15.42 18.43 1.67
N GLY A 619 14.34 18.81 0.99
CA GLY A 619 14.08 20.18 0.56
C GLY A 619 13.91 21.16 1.73
N LEU A 620 13.17 20.75 2.76
CA LEU A 620 13.00 21.51 4.01
C LEU A 620 14.32 21.66 4.78
N GLU A 621 15.11 20.60 4.90
CA GLU A 621 16.45 20.65 5.52
C GLU A 621 17.38 21.60 4.75
N LEU A 622 17.35 21.59 3.42
CA LEU A 622 18.14 22.51 2.59
C LEU A 622 17.70 23.96 2.75
N GLN A 623 16.41 24.21 2.93
CA GLN A 623 15.87 25.54 3.21
C GLN A 623 16.31 26.04 4.58
N GLU A 624 16.31 25.17 5.60
CA GLU A 624 16.77 25.50 6.94
C GLU A 624 18.30 25.72 6.99
N LEU A 625 19.08 24.93 6.26
CA LEU A 625 20.53 25.16 6.12
C LEU A 625 20.82 26.47 5.39
N ARG A 626 20.01 26.85 4.41
CA ARG A 626 20.13 28.15 3.71
C ARG A 626 19.78 29.32 4.61
N SER A 627 18.74 29.21 5.45
CA SER A 627 18.40 30.27 6.40
C SER A 627 19.49 30.43 7.46
N ARG A 628 20.00 29.32 8.01
CA ARG A 628 21.14 29.33 8.94
C ARG A 628 22.40 29.93 8.31
N LEU A 629 22.70 29.57 7.05
CA LEU A 629 23.84 30.15 6.34
C LEU A 629 23.65 31.67 6.12
N ALA A 630 22.42 32.12 5.82
CA ALA A 630 22.10 33.53 5.66
C ALA A 630 22.19 34.32 6.99
N GLU A 631 21.80 33.71 8.11
CA GLU A 631 21.99 34.29 9.43
C GLU A 631 23.47 34.39 9.79
N GLU A 632 24.26 33.35 9.53
CA GLU A 632 25.70 33.35 9.79
C GLU A 632 26.46 34.34 8.89
N THR A 633 26.08 34.49 7.63
CA THR A 633 26.65 35.55 6.78
C THR A 633 26.27 36.94 7.27
N SER A 634 25.03 37.15 7.74
CA SER A 634 24.63 38.43 8.33
C SER A 634 25.39 38.74 9.62
N ARG A 635 25.62 37.74 10.47
CA ARG A 635 26.47 37.85 11.68
C ARG A 635 27.92 38.18 11.31
N ALA A 636 28.46 37.54 10.30
CA ALA A 636 29.82 37.82 9.81
C ALA A 636 29.94 39.25 9.25
N GLU A 637 28.96 39.72 8.48
CA GLU A 637 28.92 41.09 7.98
C GLU A 637 28.80 42.11 9.12
N ALA A 638 28.00 41.84 10.15
CA ALA A 638 27.88 42.69 11.33
C ALA A 638 29.20 42.75 12.12
N ALA A 639 29.85 41.61 12.34
CA ALA A 639 31.16 41.55 12.98
C ALA A 639 32.24 42.29 12.17
N GLN A 640 32.20 42.21 10.84
CA GLN A 640 33.11 42.95 9.97
C GLN A 640 32.89 44.47 10.09
N ARG A 641 31.63 44.93 10.16
CA ARG A 641 31.32 46.35 10.39
C ARG A 641 31.82 46.83 11.75
N GLU A 642 31.64 46.05 12.80
CA GLU A 642 32.18 46.39 14.13
C GLU A 642 33.71 46.45 14.12
N LEU A 643 34.39 45.55 13.40
CA LEU A 643 35.84 45.59 13.23
C LEU A 643 36.29 46.84 12.47
N ASP A 644 35.58 47.24 11.42
CA ASP A 644 35.88 48.45 10.66
C ASP A 644 35.65 49.71 11.50
N GLU A 645 34.58 49.77 12.30
CA GLU A 645 34.30 50.86 13.24
C GLU A 645 35.35 50.95 14.34
N ARG A 646 35.73 49.82 14.94
CA ARG A 646 36.83 49.76 15.91
C ARG A 646 38.16 50.16 15.27
N GLY A 647 38.39 49.78 14.02
CA GLY A 647 39.57 50.19 13.23
C GLY A 647 39.65 51.71 13.09
N ARG A 648 38.55 52.37 12.73
CA ARG A 648 38.46 53.84 12.65
C ARG A 648 38.67 54.50 14.01
N ALA A 649 38.06 53.98 15.07
CA ALA A 649 38.25 54.49 16.43
C ALA A 649 39.72 54.37 16.88
N VAL A 650 40.41 53.28 16.52
CA VAL A 650 41.85 53.12 16.79
C VAL A 650 42.69 54.13 16.01
N GLU A 651 42.33 54.44 14.75
CA GLU A 651 43.01 55.48 13.97
C GLU A 651 42.80 56.88 14.56
N GLU A 652 41.58 57.18 15.02
CA GLU A 652 41.25 58.44 15.68
C GLU A 652 42.02 58.59 17.00
N LEU A 653 42.03 57.56 17.85
CA LEU A 653 42.82 57.53 19.08
C LEU A 653 44.33 57.62 18.82
N ARG A 654 44.83 57.05 17.72
CA ARG A 654 46.23 57.24 17.29
C ARG A 654 46.48 58.70 16.91
N GLY A 655 45.55 59.34 16.22
CA GLY A 655 45.58 60.77 15.92
C GLY A 655 45.65 61.62 17.20
N GLU A 656 44.74 61.40 18.14
CA GLU A 656 44.72 62.09 19.44
C GLU A 656 46.02 61.86 20.23
N LEU A 657 46.58 60.64 20.21
CA LEU A 657 47.85 60.34 20.86
C LEU A 657 49.01 61.12 20.20
N THR A 658 49.01 61.27 18.88
CA THR A 658 50.02 62.10 18.19
C THR A 658 49.89 63.58 18.52
N GLU A 659 48.67 64.11 18.64
CA GLU A 659 48.44 65.49 19.08
C GLU A 659 48.84 65.70 20.53
N SER A 660 48.49 64.77 21.42
CA SER A 660 48.92 64.78 22.82
C SER A 660 50.44 64.69 22.95
N GLY A 661 51.08 63.89 22.11
CA GLY A 661 52.54 63.81 22.01
C GLY A 661 53.17 65.15 21.60
N ARG A 662 52.59 65.84 20.61
CA ARG A 662 53.02 67.16 20.15
C ARG A 662 52.87 68.22 21.25
N LEU A 663 51.72 68.23 21.94
CA LEU A 663 51.48 69.12 23.09
C LEU A 663 52.45 68.85 24.24
N ALA A 664 52.78 67.58 24.49
CA ALA A 664 53.78 67.22 25.51
C ALA A 664 55.20 67.63 25.12
N GLU A 665 55.55 67.72 23.83
CA GLU A 665 56.80 68.31 23.35
C GLU A 665 56.80 69.83 23.50
N GLU A 666 55.70 70.51 23.15
CA GLU A 666 55.54 71.97 23.34
C GLU A 666 55.67 72.36 24.82
N LEU A 667 54.97 71.66 25.72
CA LEU A 667 55.05 71.88 27.17
C LEU A 667 56.45 71.59 27.72
N ARG A 668 57.14 70.57 27.18
CA ARG A 668 58.55 70.31 27.54
C ARG A 668 59.45 71.46 27.08
N GLY A 669 59.21 72.01 25.89
CA GLY A 669 59.88 73.23 25.41
C GLY A 669 59.70 74.39 26.39
N GLU A 670 58.44 74.70 26.75
CA GLU A 670 58.12 75.78 27.70
C GLU A 670 58.75 75.56 29.09
N LEU A 671 58.77 74.31 29.59
CA LEU A 671 59.41 73.96 30.85
C LEU A 671 60.91 74.26 30.79
N THR A 672 61.60 73.85 29.71
CA THR A 672 63.04 74.13 29.57
C THR A 672 63.35 75.63 29.47
N GLU A 673 62.47 76.43 28.86
CA GLU A 673 62.61 77.89 28.86
C GLU A 673 62.43 78.48 30.26
N ARG A 674 61.45 77.99 31.02
CA ARG A 674 61.23 78.42 32.41
C ARG A 674 62.35 78.00 33.35
N GLU A 675 62.93 76.81 33.16
CA GLU A 675 64.10 76.36 33.92
C GLU A 675 65.31 77.26 33.64
N ARG A 676 65.57 77.62 32.37
CA ARG A 676 66.63 78.59 32.02
C ARG A 676 66.37 79.96 32.63
N ALA A 677 65.12 80.42 32.65
CA ALA A 677 64.74 81.67 33.29
C ALA A 677 64.94 81.63 34.83
N ALA A 678 64.60 80.50 35.45
CA ALA A 678 64.81 80.27 36.88
C ALA A 678 66.30 80.25 37.24
N GLU A 679 67.15 79.57 36.45
CA GLU A 679 68.60 79.58 36.63
C GLU A 679 69.18 81.00 36.49
N ALA A 680 68.69 81.79 35.53
CA ALA A 680 69.11 83.18 35.36
C ALA A 680 68.71 84.06 36.56
N LEU A 681 67.52 83.87 37.11
CA LEU A 681 67.08 84.53 38.35
C LEU A 681 67.93 84.08 39.54
N GLN A 682 68.26 82.80 39.64
CA GLN A 682 69.08 82.27 40.72
C GLN A 682 70.51 82.82 40.68
N ARG A 683 71.10 83.00 39.49
CA ARG A 683 72.37 83.73 39.32
C ARG A 683 72.27 85.18 39.77
N ARG A 684 71.21 85.91 39.40
CA ARG A 684 70.99 87.30 39.86
C ARG A 684 70.84 87.38 41.37
N VAL A 685 70.10 86.46 41.99
CA VAL A 685 69.98 86.40 43.45
C VAL A 685 71.35 86.16 44.08
N GLY A 686 72.16 85.26 43.52
CA GLY A 686 73.54 85.01 43.97
C GLY A 686 74.45 86.25 43.88
N GLU A 687 74.32 87.03 42.80
CA GLU A 687 75.04 88.30 42.64
C GLU A 687 74.61 89.34 43.69
N GLU A 688 73.30 89.48 43.95
CA GLU A 688 72.78 90.43 44.95
C GLU A 688 73.10 90.00 46.38
N THR A 689 73.10 88.69 46.70
CA THR A 689 73.58 88.22 48.01
C THR A 689 75.06 88.48 48.21
N SER A 690 75.88 88.30 47.17
CA SER A 690 77.32 88.62 47.24
C SER A 690 77.55 90.12 47.46
N ARG A 691 76.72 90.99 46.85
CA ARG A 691 76.73 92.43 47.13
C ARG A 691 76.30 92.76 48.55
N ALA A 692 75.27 92.08 49.06
CA ALA A 692 74.81 92.26 50.43
C ALA A 692 75.88 91.84 51.44
N ASP A 693 76.55 90.71 51.22
CA ASP A 693 77.66 90.24 52.08
C ASP A 693 78.84 91.21 52.07
N ASN A 694 79.20 91.77 50.90
CA ASN A 694 80.22 92.82 50.81
C ASN A 694 79.83 94.08 51.58
N ALA A 695 78.58 94.56 51.44
CA ALA A 695 78.08 95.70 52.20
C ALA A 695 78.04 95.42 53.71
N GLN A 696 77.77 94.18 54.10
CA GLN A 696 77.78 93.74 55.50
C GLN A 696 79.21 93.68 56.05
N HIS A 697 80.19 93.32 55.22
CA HIS A 697 81.62 93.37 55.55
C HIS A 697 82.09 94.81 55.73
N GLU A 698 81.76 95.72 54.80
CA GLU A 698 82.04 97.17 54.91
C GLU A 698 81.43 97.78 56.19
N LEU A 699 80.19 97.41 56.53
CA LEU A 699 79.54 97.82 57.79
C LEU A 699 80.27 97.29 59.03
N SER A 700 80.86 96.10 58.96
CA SER A 700 81.63 95.52 60.08
C SER A 700 82.97 96.24 60.29
N GLU A 701 83.65 96.64 59.21
CA GLU A 701 84.87 97.46 59.28
C GLU A 701 84.57 98.86 59.83
N LEU A 702 83.47 99.48 59.39
CA LEU A 702 83.01 100.76 59.92
C LEU A 702 82.69 100.67 61.42
N ARG A 703 82.04 99.60 61.89
CA ARG A 703 81.80 99.39 63.33
C ARG A 703 83.09 99.15 64.12
N ALA A 704 84.06 98.44 63.55
CA ALA A 704 85.36 98.24 64.20
C ALA A 704 86.13 99.57 64.35
N SER A 705 86.11 100.42 63.32
CA SER A 705 86.69 101.77 63.40
C SER A 705 85.96 102.67 64.40
N GLU A 706 84.62 102.59 64.49
CA GLU A 706 83.85 103.31 65.51
C GLU A 706 84.22 102.85 66.93
N GLN A 707 84.42 101.54 67.14
CA GLN A 707 84.80 101.00 68.43
C GLN A 707 86.23 101.43 68.83
N GLN A 708 87.20 101.44 67.91
CA GLN A 708 88.54 102.00 68.15
C GLN A 708 88.47 103.47 68.57
N LEU A 709 87.66 104.29 67.87
CA LEU A 709 87.49 105.70 68.23
C LEU A 709 86.85 105.88 69.62
N ARG A 710 85.93 104.99 70.02
CA ARG A 710 85.33 105.00 71.37
C ARG A 710 86.33 104.59 72.45
N GLU A 711 87.21 103.64 72.18
CA GLU A 711 88.27 103.22 73.11
C GLU A 711 89.34 104.32 73.28
N GLU A 712 89.72 105.03 72.21
CA GLU A 712 90.59 106.21 72.28
C GLU A 712 89.96 107.36 73.08
N LEU A 713 88.65 107.59 72.91
CA LEU A 713 87.91 108.59 73.69
C LEU A 713 87.83 108.20 75.19
N ALA A 714 87.63 106.92 75.49
CA ALA A 714 87.62 106.41 76.86
C ALA A 714 89.00 106.53 77.53
N ALA A 715 90.09 106.24 76.79
CA ALA A 715 91.46 106.41 77.26
C ALA A 715 91.79 107.89 77.57
N SER A 716 91.33 108.81 76.72
CA SER A 716 91.42 110.27 76.91
C SER A 716 90.70 110.76 78.17
N VAL A 717 89.49 110.24 78.44
CA VAL A 717 88.70 110.58 79.64
C VAL A 717 89.34 110.03 80.92
N THR A 718 89.91 108.82 80.89
CA THR A 718 90.65 108.26 82.05
C THR A 718 91.98 108.98 82.33
N ALA A 719 92.69 109.45 81.29
CA ALA A 719 93.90 110.26 81.46
C ALA A 719 93.59 111.62 82.10
N SER A 720 92.46 112.25 81.71
CA SER A 720 92.02 113.51 82.29
C SER A 720 91.56 113.36 83.76
N ALA A 721 90.87 112.27 84.10
CA ALA A 721 90.50 111.96 85.49
C ALA A 721 91.71 111.69 86.42
N SER A 722 92.82 111.16 85.88
CA SER A 722 94.05 110.94 86.66
C SER A 722 94.84 112.22 86.98
N LEU A 723 94.72 113.26 86.13
CA LEU A 723 95.34 114.57 86.34
C LEU A 723 94.57 115.41 87.38
N GLN A 724 93.29 115.15 87.58
CA GLN A 724 92.44 115.84 88.56
C GLN A 724 92.62 115.34 90.01
N ALA A 725 93.28 114.18 90.21
CA ALA A 725 93.56 113.58 91.52
C ALA A 725 94.98 113.85 92.07
N SER A 726 95.82 114.60 91.35
CA SER A 726 97.21 114.91 91.73
C SER A 726 97.43 116.38 92.16
N LEU A 727 96.34 117.11 92.45
CA LEU A 727 96.35 118.54 92.83
C LEU A 727 95.52 118.84 94.10
N GLU A 728 95.27 117.82 94.92
CA GLU A 728 95.13 117.89 96.39
C GLU A 728 96.40 117.30 97.01
#